data_AF-A0A2A5DVN2-F1
#
_entry.id   AF-A0A2A5DVN2-F1
#
_cell.length_a   1.000
_cell.length_b   1.000
_cell.length_c   1.000
_cell.angle_alpha   90.00
_cell.angle_beta   90.00
_cell.angle_gamma   90.00
#
_symmetry.space_group_name_H-M   'P 1'
#
loop_
_entity.id
_entity.type
_entity.pdbx_description
1 polymer ?
#
loop_
_entity_poly.entity_id
_entity_poly.type
_entity_poly.pdbx_seq_one_letter_code
_entity_poly.pdbx_strand_id
1 'polypeptide(L)'
;MKIKASIILLAFLLFFLNANSNEDKPFLAISVNIAKLLKQIPVKEKDEAQLKFILGIIETLKLKSVDLLLVNDKKELLRPIVIANMDTEAGINLFAKDPILSLFITKKDTFYKLNIQNVVAAAKTNGRELSKKEVAYLQDLSISMKDDLLIVGQEKDTVSSNKDTEKFLLNFKSPALQKLKSNNPIAAILIDMPTEIKSTWAKDLLENDLAKIELLKPVTGQFLGLLKGVIDLIKPYDQIGASIEIDKDQNRKVTYLQIMKKDTVASDINNAFTTKNKTKKNKDFLINAIDFNSKVGADIKLSLEKNILEYHFSWNQKDDALVQKKVTSSLMGLFFKGMGGSSSSGFKATEGDLTISHRQEPNLKTKINFDEIKKEVIQLFKSQLHVWAFFSFGDKPSVSLQLEPIYLPMSELAVVKFKIIGVYDKNNKNFHDPKRKSFRQTIPLFSKYTSTISLNVLKGTKKTDLATAKIDFNIEYPSKFQKVEFLNTDKIGTVKKSDQVEFTLKLIDRDVCTINANNNKNLFIFAYDKKGKCLSSSTSFTSADSASHRFSGEIHKIIAIAIQETTLFSFQSIVNLNEGKDASLPKNPTENPPVRYELNIPKQYINISLEDLKSLKVKWNMDNKNKWKQDNIEISLKNGPVYGDAQCESHFFAKNQPVTFKSRTGFHDNRQIRISLEKRELKMAQAVYGKIKFDLRTDIETIVLDDLTKKNFEKVLKNGKKVAVTCNQNQLIIVPNGLKILSLSGYDKYNLRLRHTFGNSSKRGQSSYLFYGIPKKIEIQFSGKKIDYVHAFEDFKGEVNKASYESFKNKIEREKEIVKVLNKLGKDFNWMKSKNPYGIASLYYIEDRYNKKKPIGQKIAHSDPMGALIFGYKTKPYLGYYFTCAKGTYEKDVNTPYALGSKEKTYKTEKGEIKAIPFKKGQTILAIPAQKGLPAFYVKWSNCYRLDKYNGGNDAFIPKNTYNDKKWLQVKYIFEGK
;
A
#
# COMPACT_ATOMS: atom_id res chain seq x y z
N MET A 1 -27.26 25.00 -4.73
CA MET A 1 -25.81 24.63 -4.67
C MET A 1 -25.49 23.21 -5.13
N LYS A 2 -26.15 22.14 -4.63
CA LYS A 2 -25.79 20.74 -4.99
C LYS A 2 -26.06 20.35 -6.46
N ILE A 3 -27.07 20.94 -7.11
CA ILE A 3 -27.37 20.72 -8.54
C ILE A 3 -26.41 21.52 -9.44
N LYS A 4 -26.09 22.78 -9.10
CA LYS A 4 -25.02 23.58 -9.76
C LYS A 4 -23.66 22.85 -9.72
N ALA A 5 -23.31 22.24 -8.58
CA ALA A 5 -22.09 21.44 -8.45
C ALA A 5 -22.13 20.15 -9.29
N SER A 6 -23.30 19.54 -9.45
CA SER A 6 -23.46 18.31 -10.25
C SER A 6 -23.41 18.60 -11.75
N ILE A 7 -23.98 19.72 -12.22
CA ILE A 7 -23.96 20.16 -13.61
C ILE A 7 -22.57 20.68 -14.02
N ILE A 8 -21.87 21.39 -13.12
CA ILE A 8 -20.47 21.82 -13.35
C ILE A 8 -19.54 20.61 -13.32
N LEU A 9 -19.74 19.63 -12.44
CA LEU A 9 -18.96 18.38 -12.41
C LEU A 9 -19.22 17.53 -13.65
N LEU A 10 -20.46 17.51 -14.17
CA LEU A 10 -20.81 16.89 -15.45
C LEU A 10 -20.11 17.61 -16.59
N ALA A 11 -20.24 18.93 -16.72
CA ALA A 11 -19.58 19.73 -17.76
C ALA A 11 -18.04 19.61 -17.73
N PHE A 12 -17.44 19.40 -16.55
CA PHE A 12 -16.00 19.20 -16.39
C PHE A 12 -15.52 17.76 -16.68
N LEU A 13 -16.35 16.74 -16.41
CA LEU A 13 -16.06 15.34 -16.74
C LEU A 13 -16.08 15.07 -18.26
N LEU A 14 -16.76 15.93 -19.02
CA LEU A 14 -17.06 15.77 -20.44
C LEU A 14 -16.00 16.33 -21.39
N PHE A 15 -15.00 17.05 -20.88
CA PHE A 15 -13.99 17.71 -21.70
C PHE A 15 -12.77 16.82 -22.06
N PHE A 16 -12.67 15.56 -21.58
CA PHE A 16 -11.39 14.80 -21.62
C PHE A 16 -11.47 13.28 -21.86
N LEU A 17 -12.48 12.75 -22.55
CA LEU A 17 -12.63 11.28 -22.77
C LEU A 17 -12.26 10.83 -24.20
N ASN A 18 -10.98 10.67 -24.56
CA ASN A 18 -10.64 10.01 -25.83
C ASN A 18 -10.95 8.50 -25.79
N ALA A 19 -11.93 8.07 -26.59
CA ALA A 19 -12.25 6.66 -26.79
C ALA A 19 -12.62 6.39 -28.25
N ASN A 20 -11.98 5.41 -28.89
CA ASN A 20 -12.35 4.91 -30.21
C ASN A 20 -13.72 4.23 -30.13
N SER A 21 -14.74 5.02 -30.45
CA SER A 21 -16.11 4.59 -30.69
C SER A 21 -16.42 4.71 -32.18
N ASN A 22 -17.42 3.95 -32.67
CA ASN A 22 -17.88 4.03 -34.06
C ASN A 22 -18.17 5.49 -34.44
N GLU A 23 -17.62 5.94 -35.58
CA GLU A 23 -17.66 7.33 -36.06
C GLU A 23 -19.09 7.89 -36.24
N ASP A 24 -20.12 7.03 -36.21
CA ASP A 24 -21.50 7.37 -36.54
C ASP A 24 -22.47 7.47 -35.34
N LYS A 25 -22.03 7.33 -34.07
CA LYS A 25 -22.92 7.38 -32.89
C LYS A 25 -22.38 8.26 -31.74
N PRO A 26 -23.25 8.99 -31.00
CA PRO A 26 -22.82 9.72 -29.81
C PRO A 26 -22.43 8.74 -28.68
N PHE A 27 -21.23 8.91 -28.14
CA PHE A 27 -20.71 8.13 -27.00
C PHE A 27 -21.49 8.41 -25.71
N LEU A 28 -21.98 9.65 -25.56
CA LEU A 28 -22.84 10.06 -24.46
C LEU A 28 -23.95 10.97 -24.98
N ALA A 29 -25.17 10.72 -24.52
CA ALA A 29 -26.29 11.62 -24.66
C ALA A 29 -26.87 11.96 -23.27
N ILE A 30 -27.00 13.25 -22.98
CA ILE A 30 -27.70 13.76 -21.81
C ILE A 30 -28.89 14.56 -22.32
N SER A 31 -30.04 14.40 -21.68
CA SER A 31 -31.24 15.20 -21.93
C SER A 31 -31.74 15.78 -20.64
N VAL A 32 -32.16 17.04 -20.65
CA VAL A 32 -32.71 17.72 -19.49
C VAL A 32 -34.00 18.42 -19.87
N ASN A 33 -35.11 18.07 -19.23
CA ASN A 33 -36.35 18.83 -19.32
C ASN A 33 -36.24 20.07 -18.42
N ILE A 34 -36.01 21.22 -19.06
CA ILE A 34 -35.74 22.47 -18.35
C ILE A 34 -36.97 22.92 -17.57
N ALA A 35 -38.18 22.84 -18.17
CA ALA A 35 -39.42 23.23 -17.52
C ALA A 35 -39.69 22.44 -16.22
N LYS A 36 -39.43 21.13 -16.21
CA LYS A 36 -39.57 20.31 -14.99
C LYS A 36 -38.44 20.56 -13.99
N LEU A 37 -37.20 20.73 -14.45
CA LEU A 37 -36.06 21.00 -13.56
C LEU A 37 -36.26 22.30 -12.77
N LEU A 38 -36.73 23.36 -13.43
CA LEU A 38 -36.96 24.66 -12.82
C LEU A 38 -38.00 24.62 -11.70
N LYS A 39 -39.08 23.85 -11.87
CA LYS A 39 -40.11 23.63 -10.84
C LYS A 39 -39.57 22.98 -9.56
N GLN A 40 -38.36 22.40 -9.60
CA GLN A 40 -37.74 21.68 -8.48
C GLN A 40 -36.65 22.50 -7.77
N ILE A 41 -36.35 23.72 -8.23
CA ILE A 41 -35.34 24.58 -7.61
C ILE A 41 -36.02 25.43 -6.52
N PRO A 42 -35.76 25.20 -5.22
CA PRO A 42 -36.27 26.08 -4.18
C PRO A 42 -35.60 27.45 -4.32
N VAL A 43 -36.39 28.48 -4.61
CA VAL A 43 -35.92 29.85 -4.71
C VAL A 43 -35.60 30.36 -3.31
N LYS A 44 -34.33 30.72 -3.06
CA LYS A 44 -33.93 31.48 -1.87
C LYS A 44 -33.73 32.93 -2.28
N GLU A 45 -34.16 33.87 -1.43
CA GLU A 45 -34.20 35.33 -1.70
C GLU A 45 -32.92 35.94 -2.27
N LYS A 46 -31.73 35.38 -1.99
CA LYS A 46 -30.45 35.92 -2.50
C LYS A 46 -30.07 35.52 -3.93
N ASP A 47 -30.72 34.52 -4.53
CA ASP A 47 -30.44 34.06 -5.90
C ASP A 47 -31.49 34.58 -6.93
N GLU A 48 -32.42 35.44 -6.49
CA GLU A 48 -33.64 35.77 -7.22
C GLU A 48 -33.39 36.47 -8.56
N ALA A 49 -32.40 37.37 -8.65
CA ALA A 49 -32.16 38.16 -9.87
C ALA A 49 -31.58 37.33 -11.02
N GLN A 50 -30.57 36.50 -10.76
CA GLN A 50 -30.01 35.60 -11.77
C GLN A 50 -31.00 34.49 -12.17
N LEU A 51 -31.77 33.99 -11.20
CA LEU A 51 -32.78 32.98 -11.48
C LEU A 51 -33.94 33.59 -12.29
N LYS A 52 -34.42 34.80 -11.96
CA LYS A 52 -35.44 35.53 -12.73
C LYS A 52 -34.96 35.84 -14.15
N PHE A 53 -33.69 36.20 -14.34
CA PHE A 53 -33.11 36.41 -15.67
C PHE A 53 -33.07 35.12 -16.49
N ILE A 54 -32.58 34.02 -15.90
CA ILE A 54 -32.52 32.71 -16.57
C ILE A 54 -33.93 32.16 -16.83
N LEU A 55 -34.86 32.33 -15.88
CA LEU A 55 -36.27 31.96 -16.04
C LEU A 55 -36.94 32.80 -17.13
N GLY A 56 -36.69 34.11 -17.16
CA GLY A 56 -37.15 35.01 -18.20
C GLY A 56 -36.63 34.57 -19.58
N ILE A 57 -35.35 34.24 -19.71
CA ILE A 57 -34.79 33.68 -20.95
C ILE A 57 -35.51 32.38 -21.32
N ILE A 58 -35.72 31.46 -20.39
CA ILE A 58 -36.34 30.15 -20.65
C ILE A 58 -37.81 30.26 -21.04
N GLU A 59 -38.58 31.11 -20.36
CA GLU A 59 -39.98 31.41 -20.69
C GLU A 59 -40.10 32.11 -22.05
N THR A 60 -39.23 33.10 -22.29
CA THR A 60 -39.20 33.85 -23.55
C THR A 60 -38.80 32.97 -24.73
N LEU A 61 -37.85 32.06 -24.53
CA LEU A 61 -37.37 31.11 -25.52
C LEU A 61 -38.24 29.84 -25.62
N LYS A 62 -39.26 29.70 -24.78
CA LYS A 62 -40.10 28.48 -24.62
C LYS A 62 -39.28 27.19 -24.65
N LEU A 63 -38.15 27.17 -23.94
CA LEU A 63 -37.21 26.04 -23.94
C LEU A 63 -37.85 24.80 -23.31
N LYS A 64 -38.12 23.77 -24.13
CA LYS A 64 -38.76 22.51 -23.69
C LYS A 64 -37.73 21.58 -23.05
N SER A 65 -36.59 21.38 -23.71
CA SER A 65 -35.48 20.57 -23.20
C SER A 65 -34.14 20.96 -23.82
N VAL A 66 -33.06 20.56 -23.17
CA VAL A 66 -31.70 20.68 -23.69
C VAL A 66 -31.07 19.29 -23.73
N ASP A 67 -30.58 18.90 -24.89
CA ASP A 67 -29.79 17.70 -25.10
C ASP A 67 -28.32 18.07 -25.26
N LEU A 68 -27.43 17.33 -24.61
CA LEU A 68 -25.98 17.43 -24.76
C LEU A 68 -25.46 16.09 -25.27
N LEU A 69 -24.79 16.14 -26.41
CA LEU A 69 -24.17 14.98 -27.05
C LEU A 69 -22.66 15.11 -27.02
N LEU A 70 -21.97 13.98 -26.82
CA LEU A 70 -20.54 13.87 -27.08
C LEU A 70 -20.31 12.92 -28.25
N VAL A 71 -19.67 13.41 -29.30
CA VAL A 71 -19.39 12.67 -30.53
C VAL A 71 -17.89 12.57 -30.75
N ASN A 72 -17.42 11.41 -31.22
CA ASN A 72 -16.02 11.22 -31.56
C ASN A 72 -15.76 11.72 -32.99
N ASP A 73 -14.79 12.63 -33.18
CA ASP A 73 -14.36 13.08 -34.50
C ASP A 73 -13.24 12.18 -35.07
N LYS A 74 -13.03 12.21 -36.40
CA LYS A 74 -12.02 11.45 -37.17
C LYS A 74 -10.57 11.65 -36.69
N LYS A 75 -10.32 12.64 -35.83
CA LYS A 75 -9.01 12.93 -35.20
C LYS A 75 -8.94 12.47 -33.74
N GLU A 76 -9.82 11.58 -33.31
CA GLU A 76 -9.91 11.11 -31.92
C GLU A 76 -10.06 12.28 -30.93
N LEU A 77 -10.99 13.21 -31.17
CA LEU A 77 -11.34 14.27 -30.21
C LEU A 77 -12.85 14.25 -29.99
N LEU A 78 -13.28 14.20 -28.73
CA LEU A 78 -14.69 14.34 -28.39
C LEU A 78 -15.17 15.77 -28.60
N ARG A 79 -16.24 15.94 -29.38
CA ARG A 79 -16.89 17.22 -29.62
C ARG A 79 -18.24 17.28 -28.88
N PRO A 80 -18.45 18.27 -27.99
CA PRO A 80 -19.76 18.52 -27.42
C PRO A 80 -20.68 19.20 -28.42
N ILE A 81 -21.89 18.67 -28.56
CA ILE A 81 -22.98 19.26 -29.34
C ILE A 81 -24.14 19.51 -28.40
N VAL A 82 -24.55 20.77 -28.25
CA VAL A 82 -25.72 21.13 -27.46
C VAL A 82 -26.89 21.36 -28.40
N ILE A 83 -28.00 20.70 -28.14
CA ILE A 83 -29.25 20.84 -28.89
C ILE A 83 -30.29 21.40 -27.92
N ALA A 84 -30.80 22.59 -28.19
CA ALA A 84 -31.92 23.16 -27.45
C ALA A 84 -33.21 22.97 -28.26
N ASN A 85 -34.19 22.31 -27.64
CA ASN A 85 -35.51 22.04 -28.23
C ASN A 85 -36.49 23.15 -27.81
N MET A 86 -37.04 23.88 -28.78
CA MET A 86 -37.81 25.13 -28.56
C MET A 86 -39.15 25.11 -29.34
N ASP A 87 -39.97 26.14 -29.18
CA ASP A 87 -41.21 26.36 -29.96
C ASP A 87 -40.92 27.32 -31.12
N THR A 88 -41.12 26.88 -32.37
CA THR A 88 -40.46 27.41 -33.57
C THR A 88 -40.78 28.86 -33.90
N GLU A 89 -42.04 29.26 -33.77
CA GLU A 89 -42.51 30.60 -34.13
C GLU A 89 -42.02 31.68 -33.15
N ALA A 90 -41.81 31.33 -31.89
CA ALA A 90 -41.35 32.27 -30.86
C ALA A 90 -39.83 32.46 -30.92
N GLY A 91 -39.06 31.38 -31.08
CA GLY A 91 -37.59 31.45 -31.09
C GLY A 91 -37.03 32.26 -32.26
N ILE A 92 -37.52 32.02 -33.48
CA ILE A 92 -37.03 32.72 -34.69
C ILE A 92 -37.38 34.21 -34.64
N ASN A 93 -38.60 34.56 -34.20
CA ASN A 93 -39.02 35.96 -34.07
C ASN A 93 -38.26 36.70 -32.96
N LEU A 94 -37.89 36.03 -31.87
CA LEU A 94 -37.13 36.65 -30.78
C LEU A 94 -35.69 36.97 -31.17
N PHE A 95 -34.97 36.03 -31.81
CA PHE A 95 -33.59 36.28 -32.25
C PHE A 95 -33.50 37.33 -33.36
N ALA A 96 -34.56 37.50 -34.16
CA ALA A 96 -34.61 38.50 -35.22
C ALA A 96 -35.03 39.89 -34.75
N LYS A 97 -35.76 40.02 -33.63
CA LYS A 97 -36.36 41.30 -33.18
C LYS A 97 -35.87 41.79 -31.82
N ASP A 98 -35.21 40.97 -31.01
CA ASP A 98 -34.70 41.38 -29.70
C ASP A 98 -33.39 42.19 -29.84
N PRO A 99 -33.39 43.49 -29.47
CA PRO A 99 -32.22 44.36 -29.59
C PRO A 99 -31.06 43.95 -28.70
N ILE A 100 -31.32 43.19 -27.63
CA ILE A 100 -30.30 42.75 -26.68
C ILE A 100 -29.61 41.51 -27.24
N LEU A 101 -30.36 40.54 -27.77
CA LEU A 101 -29.77 39.32 -28.33
C LEU A 101 -28.97 39.58 -29.62
N SER A 102 -29.38 40.55 -30.43
CA SER A 102 -28.65 40.96 -31.64
C SER A 102 -27.28 41.58 -31.34
N LEU A 103 -27.05 42.09 -30.12
CA LEU A 103 -25.72 42.51 -29.68
C LEU A 103 -24.78 41.31 -29.47
N PHE A 104 -25.30 40.16 -29.03
CA PHE A 104 -24.47 39.01 -28.68
C PHE A 104 -24.29 38.02 -29.83
N ILE A 105 -24.98 38.18 -30.96
CA ILE A 105 -24.99 37.20 -32.03
C ILE A 105 -24.98 37.87 -33.41
N THR A 106 -24.10 37.44 -34.31
CA THR A 106 -24.02 37.89 -35.70
C THR A 106 -24.42 36.76 -36.65
N LYS A 107 -25.39 37.01 -37.54
CA LYS A 107 -25.84 36.02 -38.53
C LYS A 107 -24.83 35.93 -39.69
N LYS A 108 -24.47 34.70 -40.07
CA LYS A 108 -23.66 34.37 -41.26
C LYS A 108 -24.30 33.15 -41.93
N ASP A 109 -25.00 33.38 -43.03
CA ASP A 109 -25.79 32.37 -43.76
C ASP A 109 -26.87 31.67 -42.88
N THR A 110 -26.86 30.33 -42.80
CA THR A 110 -27.75 29.51 -41.94
C THR A 110 -27.23 29.33 -40.51
N PHE A 111 -26.16 30.04 -40.15
CA PHE A 111 -25.54 29.98 -38.83
C PHE A 111 -25.48 31.36 -38.16
N TYR A 112 -25.35 31.32 -36.85
CA TYR A 112 -25.27 32.46 -35.95
C TYR A 112 -23.99 32.33 -35.13
N LYS A 113 -23.20 33.40 -35.00
CA LYS A 113 -21.93 33.40 -34.27
C LYS A 113 -22.01 34.31 -33.06
N LEU A 114 -21.48 33.87 -31.91
CA LEU A 114 -21.44 34.71 -30.71
C LEU A 114 -20.46 35.89 -30.89
N ASN A 115 -20.91 37.09 -30.55
CA ASN A 115 -20.07 38.27 -30.42
C ASN A 115 -19.38 38.25 -29.05
N ILE A 116 -18.17 37.69 -29.02
CA ILE A 116 -17.45 37.40 -27.78
C ILE A 116 -17.09 38.65 -26.99
N GLN A 117 -16.86 39.78 -27.67
CA GLN A 117 -16.54 41.03 -26.98
C GLN A 117 -17.70 41.48 -26.09
N ASN A 118 -18.93 41.33 -26.59
CA ASN A 118 -20.13 41.66 -25.83
C ASN A 118 -20.37 40.66 -24.70
N VAL A 119 -20.14 39.36 -24.92
CA VAL A 119 -20.23 38.33 -23.87
C VAL A 119 -19.23 38.58 -22.73
N VAL A 120 -17.99 38.95 -23.06
CA VAL A 120 -16.95 39.30 -22.08
C VAL A 120 -17.33 40.56 -21.30
N ALA A 121 -17.84 41.58 -21.98
CA ALA A 121 -18.32 42.80 -21.34
C ALA A 121 -19.47 42.52 -20.37
N ALA A 122 -20.47 41.75 -20.79
CA ALA A 122 -21.61 41.39 -19.95
C ALA A 122 -21.22 40.53 -18.74
N ALA A 123 -20.28 39.60 -18.89
CA ALA A 123 -19.75 38.83 -17.77
C ALA A 123 -19.08 39.74 -16.73
N LYS A 124 -18.28 40.70 -17.20
CA LYS A 124 -17.57 41.67 -16.36
C LYS A 124 -18.54 42.58 -15.60
N THR A 125 -19.60 43.06 -16.25
CA THR A 125 -20.67 43.84 -15.61
C THR A 125 -21.40 43.06 -14.52
N ASN A 126 -21.47 41.73 -14.65
CA ASN A 126 -22.02 40.83 -13.63
C ASN A 126 -21.00 40.35 -12.58
N GLY A 127 -19.86 41.03 -12.47
CA GLY A 127 -18.84 40.75 -11.44
C GLY A 127 -18.01 39.49 -11.70
N ARG A 128 -17.97 38.97 -12.93
CA ARG A 128 -17.15 37.80 -13.31
C ARG A 128 -16.25 38.10 -14.48
N GLU A 129 -14.95 37.86 -14.32
CA GLU A 129 -13.98 37.91 -15.41
C GLU A 129 -13.83 36.52 -16.05
N LEU A 130 -13.96 36.43 -17.38
CA LEU A 130 -13.78 35.19 -18.13
C LEU A 130 -12.29 34.96 -18.38
N SER A 131 -11.80 33.74 -18.14
CA SER A 131 -10.42 33.37 -18.41
C SER A 131 -10.13 33.33 -19.91
N LYS A 132 -8.86 33.52 -20.30
CA LYS A 132 -8.42 33.44 -21.71
C LYS A 132 -8.84 32.14 -22.42
N LYS A 133 -8.91 31.02 -21.67
CA LYS A 133 -9.38 29.74 -22.20
C LYS A 133 -10.90 29.70 -22.42
N GLU A 134 -11.68 30.27 -21.51
CA GLU A 134 -13.13 30.41 -21.70
C GLU A 134 -13.45 31.32 -22.90
N VAL A 135 -12.70 32.41 -23.06
CA VAL A 135 -12.85 33.32 -24.20
C VAL A 135 -12.54 32.61 -25.52
N ALA A 136 -11.41 31.88 -25.60
CA ALA A 136 -11.04 31.11 -26.78
C ALA A 136 -12.07 30.01 -27.13
N TYR A 137 -12.60 29.30 -26.12
CA TYR A 137 -13.65 28.31 -26.33
C TYR A 137 -14.94 28.92 -26.88
N LEU A 138 -15.33 30.10 -26.35
CA LEU A 138 -16.53 30.80 -26.79
C LEU A 138 -16.38 31.35 -28.23
N GLN A 139 -15.17 31.78 -28.62
CA GLN A 139 -14.89 32.33 -29.96
C GLN A 139 -15.15 31.35 -31.11
N ASP A 140 -15.01 30.05 -30.83
CA ASP A 140 -15.15 28.98 -31.82
C ASP A 140 -16.57 28.41 -31.90
N LEU A 141 -17.51 28.84 -31.04
CA LEU A 141 -18.91 28.35 -31.04
C LEU A 141 -19.73 28.98 -32.18
N SER A 142 -20.27 28.13 -33.06
CA SER A 142 -21.33 28.44 -34.01
C SER A 142 -22.66 27.87 -33.53
N ILE A 143 -23.74 28.55 -33.90
CA ILE A 143 -25.12 28.21 -33.59
C ILE A 143 -25.85 27.98 -34.93
N SER A 144 -26.37 26.77 -35.17
CA SER A 144 -27.20 26.44 -36.33
C SER A 144 -28.67 26.39 -35.91
N MET A 145 -29.57 26.90 -36.76
CA MET A 145 -31.01 26.76 -36.57
C MET A 145 -31.59 26.06 -37.80
N LYS A 146 -32.24 24.90 -37.59
CA LYS A 146 -32.97 24.16 -38.64
C LYS A 146 -34.15 23.44 -37.99
N ASP A 147 -35.34 23.54 -38.58
CA ASP A 147 -36.54 22.75 -38.27
C ASP A 147 -36.72 22.40 -36.78
N ASP A 148 -37.02 23.41 -35.95
CA ASP A 148 -37.27 23.33 -34.49
C ASP A 148 -36.05 23.10 -33.57
N LEU A 149 -34.83 23.02 -34.13
CA LEU A 149 -33.61 22.68 -33.39
C LEU A 149 -32.57 23.81 -33.41
N LEU A 150 -32.11 24.20 -32.22
CA LEU A 150 -30.94 25.07 -32.03
C LEU A 150 -29.71 24.20 -31.70
N ILE A 151 -28.75 24.12 -32.61
CA ILE A 151 -27.53 23.32 -32.45
C ILE A 151 -26.35 24.25 -32.18
N VAL A 152 -25.62 24.04 -31.10
CA VAL A 152 -24.41 24.82 -30.76
C VAL A 152 -23.17 23.92 -30.80
N GLY A 153 -22.16 24.25 -31.60
CA GLY A 153 -20.93 23.46 -31.80
C GLY A 153 -19.73 24.27 -32.33
N GLN A 154 -18.53 23.68 -32.42
CA GLN A 154 -17.33 24.38 -32.91
C GLN A 154 -17.20 24.38 -34.44
N GLU A 155 -16.83 25.53 -35.04
CA GLU A 155 -16.62 25.68 -36.48
C GLU A 155 -15.14 25.45 -36.87
N LYS A 156 -14.84 24.31 -37.51
CA LYS A 156 -13.62 24.14 -38.33
C LYS A 156 -13.92 23.20 -39.51
N ASP A 157 -14.13 23.79 -40.69
CA ASP A 157 -14.11 23.25 -42.07
C ASP A 157 -14.78 21.90 -42.42
N THR A 158 -15.43 21.18 -41.48
CA THR A 158 -16.03 19.85 -41.73
C THR A 158 -17.55 19.81 -41.76
N VAL A 159 -18.26 20.90 -41.48
CA VAL A 159 -19.72 20.99 -41.71
C VAL A 159 -19.97 21.58 -43.09
N SER A 160 -19.34 21.02 -44.11
CA SER A 160 -19.40 21.52 -45.50
C SER A 160 -20.42 20.79 -46.37
N SER A 161 -21.37 20.04 -45.80
CA SER A 161 -22.57 19.63 -46.53
C SER A 161 -23.80 19.42 -45.63
N ASN A 162 -24.96 19.87 -46.10
CA ASN A 162 -26.27 19.74 -45.44
C ASN A 162 -26.66 18.24 -45.18
N LYS A 163 -26.03 17.30 -45.89
CA LYS A 163 -26.32 15.85 -45.81
C LYS A 163 -25.70 15.15 -44.59
N ASP A 164 -24.52 15.56 -44.13
CA ASP A 164 -23.86 14.93 -42.98
C ASP A 164 -24.53 15.29 -41.66
N THR A 165 -25.01 16.54 -41.53
CA THR A 165 -25.84 16.99 -40.40
C THR A 165 -27.20 16.28 -40.38
N GLU A 166 -27.81 16.03 -41.54
CA GLU A 166 -29.07 15.26 -41.64
C GLU A 166 -28.89 13.80 -41.22
N LYS A 167 -27.83 13.12 -41.69
CA LYS A 167 -27.51 11.74 -41.31
C LYS A 167 -27.18 11.63 -39.81
N PHE A 168 -26.49 12.63 -39.27
CA PHE A 168 -26.17 12.75 -37.85
C PHE A 168 -27.43 12.98 -36.98
N LEU A 169 -28.35 13.85 -37.40
CA LEU A 169 -29.64 14.09 -36.72
C LEU A 169 -30.61 12.91 -36.85
N LEU A 170 -30.57 12.14 -37.94
CA LEU A 170 -31.33 10.89 -38.09
C LEU A 170 -30.82 9.79 -37.15
N ASN A 171 -29.50 9.69 -36.92
CA ASN A 171 -28.89 8.76 -35.96
C ASN A 171 -29.11 9.15 -34.49
N PHE A 172 -29.52 10.39 -34.19
CA PHE A 172 -29.87 10.86 -32.83
C PHE A 172 -31.14 10.19 -32.26
N LYS A 173 -31.97 9.58 -33.12
CA LYS A 173 -33.14 8.78 -32.70
C LYS A 173 -32.73 7.40 -32.16
N SER A 174 -31.80 7.34 -31.19
CA SER A 174 -31.51 6.11 -30.45
C SER A 174 -32.80 5.64 -29.76
N PRO A 175 -33.33 4.44 -30.09
CA PRO A 175 -34.54 3.92 -29.46
C PRO A 175 -34.41 3.86 -27.93
N ALA A 176 -33.20 3.62 -27.42
CA ALA A 176 -32.91 3.59 -25.98
C ALA A 176 -33.08 4.96 -25.31
N LEU A 177 -32.59 6.04 -25.95
CA LEU A 177 -32.74 7.39 -25.43
C LEU A 177 -34.20 7.84 -25.52
N GLN A 178 -34.90 7.49 -26.60
CA GLN A 178 -36.34 7.74 -26.73
C GLN A 178 -37.14 7.00 -25.65
N LYS A 179 -36.78 5.75 -25.34
CA LYS A 179 -37.39 4.97 -24.26
C LYS A 179 -37.14 5.59 -22.88
N LEU A 180 -35.96 6.14 -22.63
CA LEU A 180 -35.69 6.91 -21.40
C LEU A 180 -36.45 8.26 -21.35
N LYS A 181 -36.72 8.86 -22.51
CA LYS A 181 -37.46 10.13 -22.66
C LYS A 181 -38.99 9.96 -22.67
N SER A 182 -39.53 8.76 -22.94
CA SER A 182 -40.97 8.54 -23.17
C SER A 182 -41.86 8.94 -22.00
N ASN A 183 -41.33 8.86 -20.77
CA ASN A 183 -42.05 9.27 -19.56
C ASN A 183 -41.79 10.73 -19.17
N ASN A 184 -41.18 11.51 -20.07
CA ASN A 184 -40.87 12.93 -19.88
C ASN A 184 -40.07 13.21 -18.59
N PRO A 185 -38.90 12.59 -18.38
CA PRO A 185 -38.12 12.74 -17.15
C PRO A 185 -37.57 14.17 -16.99
N ILE A 186 -37.14 14.51 -15.77
CA ILE A 186 -36.38 15.74 -15.51
C ILE A 186 -35.04 15.68 -16.23
N ALA A 187 -34.39 14.52 -16.18
CA ALA A 187 -33.16 14.28 -16.91
C ALA A 187 -33.06 12.81 -17.33
N ALA A 188 -32.43 12.58 -18.47
CA ALA A 188 -32.04 11.26 -18.96
C ALA A 188 -30.57 11.29 -19.39
N ILE A 189 -29.86 10.19 -19.19
CA ILE A 189 -28.47 10.00 -19.59
C ILE A 189 -28.38 8.63 -20.27
N LEU A 190 -27.70 8.54 -21.40
CA LEU A 190 -27.41 7.31 -22.11
C LEU A 190 -25.93 7.30 -22.51
N ILE A 191 -25.25 6.19 -22.23
CA ILE A 191 -23.84 5.95 -22.55
C ILE A 191 -23.79 4.79 -23.54
N ASP A 192 -23.11 4.98 -24.65
CA ASP A 192 -22.80 3.92 -25.61
C ASP A 192 -21.43 3.31 -25.27
N MET A 193 -21.39 1.99 -25.06
CA MET A 193 -20.17 1.30 -24.61
C MET A 193 -19.33 0.89 -25.82
N PRO A 194 -18.00 1.12 -25.78
CA PRO A 194 -17.15 0.76 -26.91
C PRO A 194 -17.16 -0.77 -27.14
N THR A 195 -17.00 -1.16 -28.40
CA THR A 195 -16.97 -2.56 -28.84
C THR A 195 -15.77 -3.31 -28.23
N GLU A 196 -14.63 -2.64 -28.11
CA GLU A 196 -13.43 -3.12 -27.40
C GLU A 196 -12.98 -2.14 -26.30
N ILE A 197 -13.06 -2.55 -25.03
CA ILE A 197 -12.47 -1.80 -23.92
C ILE A 197 -11.02 -2.28 -23.73
N LYS A 198 -10.03 -1.56 -24.30
CA LYS A 198 -8.61 -1.87 -24.09
C LYS A 198 -8.27 -1.74 -22.59
N SER A 199 -7.46 -2.66 -22.06
CA SER A 199 -6.99 -2.58 -20.67
C SER A 199 -6.17 -1.31 -20.35
N THR A 200 -5.69 -0.63 -21.40
CA THR A 200 -4.99 0.66 -21.32
C THR A 200 -5.92 1.85 -21.42
N TRP A 201 -7.22 1.71 -21.72
CA TRP A 201 -8.15 2.84 -21.86
C TRP A 201 -8.13 3.78 -20.65
N ALA A 202 -8.19 3.21 -19.44
CA ALA A 202 -8.06 3.97 -18.21
C ALA A 202 -6.67 4.58 -18.01
N LYS A 203 -5.61 4.01 -18.61
CA LYS A 203 -4.21 4.48 -18.56
C LYS A 203 -3.95 5.59 -19.58
N ASP A 204 -4.52 5.50 -20.77
CA ASP A 204 -4.38 6.47 -21.86
C ASP A 204 -5.15 7.76 -21.52
N LEU A 205 -6.28 7.64 -20.79
CA LEU A 205 -6.97 8.75 -20.11
C LEU A 205 -6.06 9.50 -19.11
N LEU A 206 -5.07 8.82 -18.52
CA LEU A 206 -4.23 9.34 -17.44
C LEU A 206 -2.93 9.96 -17.90
N GLU A 207 -2.25 9.31 -18.86
CA GLU A 207 -0.89 9.68 -19.25
C GLU A 207 -0.86 10.97 -20.08
N ASN A 208 -1.97 11.32 -20.74
CA ASN A 208 -1.98 12.49 -21.59
C ASN A 208 -2.26 13.81 -20.83
N ASP A 209 -3.24 13.93 -19.91
CA ASP A 209 -3.53 15.27 -19.33
C ASP A 209 -4.01 15.37 -17.86
N LEU A 210 -4.52 14.31 -17.22
CA LEU A 210 -4.99 14.40 -15.81
C LEU A 210 -3.86 14.58 -14.78
N ALA A 211 -2.66 14.06 -15.05
CA ALA A 211 -1.51 14.11 -14.13
C ALA A 211 -0.90 15.52 -13.97
N LYS A 212 -1.22 16.45 -14.87
CA LYS A 212 -0.70 17.82 -14.91
C LYS A 212 -1.48 18.80 -14.00
N ILE A 213 -2.65 18.41 -13.48
CA ILE A 213 -3.51 19.27 -12.65
C ILE A 213 -3.35 18.91 -11.17
N GLU A 214 -2.66 19.78 -10.42
CA GLU A 214 -2.27 19.55 -9.03
C GLU A 214 -3.44 19.38 -8.05
N LEU A 215 -4.59 20.01 -8.34
CA LEU A 215 -5.77 20.02 -7.48
C LEU A 215 -6.50 18.66 -7.39
N LEU A 216 -6.29 17.77 -8.37
CA LEU A 216 -7.07 16.54 -8.52
C LEU A 216 -6.29 15.26 -8.19
N LYS A 217 -4.97 15.34 -7.94
CA LYS A 217 -4.10 14.20 -7.58
C LYS A 217 -4.63 13.29 -6.45
N PRO A 218 -5.29 13.79 -5.39
CA PRO A 218 -5.86 12.94 -4.33
C PRO A 218 -7.13 12.18 -4.77
N VAL A 219 -7.89 12.74 -5.71
CA VAL A 219 -9.18 12.22 -6.18
C VAL A 219 -8.98 11.25 -7.34
N THR A 220 -8.02 11.54 -8.23
CA THR A 220 -7.70 10.68 -9.38
C THR A 220 -7.22 9.31 -8.95
N GLY A 221 -6.40 9.19 -7.89
CA GLY A 221 -5.98 7.88 -7.36
C GLY A 221 -7.12 7.01 -6.83
N GLN A 222 -8.19 7.61 -6.29
CA GLN A 222 -9.38 6.91 -5.80
C GLN A 222 -10.35 6.59 -6.94
N PHE A 223 -10.52 7.50 -7.88
CA PHE A 223 -11.30 7.30 -9.10
C PHE A 223 -10.67 6.25 -10.04
N LEU A 224 -9.34 6.08 -9.97
CA LEU A 224 -8.58 5.13 -10.78
C LEU A 224 -8.83 3.67 -10.46
N GLY A 225 -8.97 3.34 -9.18
CA GLY A 225 -9.37 2.00 -8.78
C GLY A 225 -10.86 1.74 -9.04
N LEU A 226 -11.66 2.81 -9.12
CA LEU A 226 -13.08 2.79 -9.51
C LEU A 226 -13.25 2.26 -10.94
N LEU A 227 -12.58 2.90 -11.91
CA LEU A 227 -12.70 2.53 -13.33
C LEU A 227 -12.18 1.12 -13.61
N LYS A 228 -11.07 0.70 -12.99
CA LYS A 228 -10.49 -0.62 -13.23
C LYS A 228 -11.37 -1.78 -12.75
N GLY A 229 -12.12 -1.60 -11.65
CA GLY A 229 -13.07 -2.60 -11.16
C GLY A 229 -14.39 -2.62 -11.92
N VAL A 230 -14.76 -1.49 -12.53
CA VAL A 230 -16.01 -1.34 -13.29
C VAL A 230 -15.89 -1.86 -14.73
N ILE A 231 -14.69 -1.85 -15.35
CA ILE A 231 -14.48 -2.33 -16.73
C ILE A 231 -14.98 -3.78 -16.95
N ASP A 232 -14.67 -4.71 -16.04
CA ASP A 232 -15.13 -6.10 -16.15
C ASP A 232 -16.65 -6.22 -15.93
N LEU A 233 -17.24 -5.31 -15.14
CA LEU A 233 -18.68 -5.26 -14.87
C LEU A 233 -19.49 -4.70 -16.05
N ILE A 234 -18.92 -3.80 -16.87
CA ILE A 234 -19.63 -3.13 -17.98
C ILE A 234 -19.45 -3.80 -19.35
N LYS A 235 -18.45 -4.69 -19.48
CA LYS A 235 -18.16 -5.45 -20.71
C LYS A 235 -19.38 -6.13 -21.36
N PRO A 236 -20.37 -6.65 -20.61
CA PRO A 236 -21.55 -7.31 -21.21
C PRO A 236 -22.56 -6.36 -21.88
N TYR A 237 -22.46 -5.05 -21.69
CA TYR A 237 -23.46 -4.09 -22.15
C TYR A 237 -23.03 -3.36 -23.43
N ASP A 238 -23.99 -3.14 -24.33
CA ASP A 238 -23.88 -2.24 -25.49
C ASP A 238 -24.21 -0.80 -25.06
N GLN A 239 -25.28 -0.59 -24.30
CA GLN A 239 -25.65 0.74 -23.80
C GLN A 239 -26.10 0.68 -22.36
N ILE A 240 -25.85 1.75 -21.62
CA ILE A 240 -26.35 1.93 -20.26
C ILE A 240 -26.94 3.33 -20.15
N GLY A 241 -28.14 3.45 -19.60
CA GLY A 241 -28.74 4.74 -19.36
C GLY A 241 -29.52 4.81 -18.06
N ALA A 242 -29.86 6.03 -17.67
CA ALA A 242 -30.69 6.31 -16.52
C ALA A 242 -31.59 7.50 -16.82
N SER A 243 -32.81 7.51 -16.31
CA SER A 243 -33.66 8.69 -16.25
C SER A 243 -34.17 8.92 -14.84
N ILE A 244 -34.42 10.18 -14.50
CA ILE A 244 -35.00 10.58 -13.23
C ILE A 244 -36.28 11.37 -13.46
N GLU A 245 -37.33 10.91 -12.82
CA GLU A 245 -38.66 11.49 -12.79
C GLU A 245 -38.98 11.92 -11.35
N ILE A 246 -39.75 13.00 -11.22
CA ILE A 246 -40.41 13.37 -9.98
C ILE A 246 -41.89 13.50 -10.32
N ASP A 247 -42.73 12.74 -9.64
CA ASP A 247 -44.18 12.80 -9.84
C ASP A 247 -44.81 13.97 -9.07
N LYS A 248 -46.15 14.09 -9.14
CA LYS A 248 -46.88 15.18 -8.47
C LYS A 248 -46.81 15.09 -6.94
N ASP A 249 -46.61 13.89 -6.39
CA ASP A 249 -46.55 13.61 -4.95
C ASP A 249 -45.12 13.63 -4.41
N GLN A 250 -44.18 14.20 -5.17
CA GLN A 250 -42.75 14.27 -4.87
C GLN A 250 -42.06 12.91 -4.76
N ASN A 251 -42.66 11.83 -5.24
CA ASN A 251 -41.94 10.57 -5.34
C ASN A 251 -40.89 10.68 -6.43
N ARG A 252 -39.68 10.23 -6.11
CA ARG A 252 -38.59 10.07 -7.06
C ARG A 252 -38.81 8.75 -7.77
N LYS A 253 -38.71 8.76 -9.08
CA LYS A 253 -38.66 7.55 -9.88
C LYS A 253 -37.41 7.57 -10.74
N VAL A 254 -36.52 6.61 -10.54
CA VAL A 254 -35.33 6.43 -11.36
C VAL A 254 -35.54 5.21 -12.23
N THR A 255 -35.45 5.39 -13.55
CA THR A 255 -35.40 4.27 -14.48
C THR A 255 -33.94 4.06 -14.87
N TYR A 256 -33.41 2.87 -14.65
CA TYR A 256 -32.09 2.48 -15.11
C TYR A 256 -32.27 1.45 -16.23
N LEU A 257 -31.60 1.68 -17.35
CA LEU A 257 -31.75 0.90 -18.58
C LEU A 257 -30.40 0.32 -18.97
N GLN A 258 -30.38 -0.97 -19.26
CA GLN A 258 -29.20 -1.69 -19.72
C GLN A 258 -29.53 -2.44 -21.01
N ILE A 259 -28.79 -2.16 -22.08
CA ILE A 259 -28.87 -2.90 -23.34
C ILE A 259 -27.67 -3.83 -23.41
N MET A 260 -27.90 -5.13 -23.51
CA MET A 260 -26.88 -6.17 -23.49
C MET A 260 -26.42 -6.58 -24.90
N LYS A 261 -25.14 -6.98 -25.00
CA LYS A 261 -24.52 -7.54 -26.21
C LYS A 261 -25.09 -8.94 -26.54
N LYS A 262 -25.99 -9.03 -27.54
CA LYS A 262 -26.67 -10.23 -28.10
C LYS A 262 -27.37 -11.22 -27.12
N ASP A 263 -28.35 -11.95 -27.65
CA ASP A 263 -29.48 -12.58 -26.93
C ASP A 263 -29.15 -13.64 -25.86
N THR A 264 -27.97 -14.27 -25.91
CA THR A 264 -27.58 -15.33 -24.95
C THR A 264 -27.54 -14.81 -23.51
N VAL A 265 -27.01 -13.60 -23.27
CA VAL A 265 -26.84 -13.03 -21.93
C VAL A 265 -28.20 -12.62 -21.32
N ALA A 266 -29.11 -12.12 -22.15
CA ALA A 266 -30.43 -11.71 -21.71
C ALA A 266 -31.30 -12.91 -21.31
N SER A 267 -31.23 -14.00 -22.10
CA SER A 267 -31.92 -15.26 -21.78
C SER A 267 -31.42 -15.88 -20.47
N ASP A 268 -30.10 -15.86 -20.22
CA ASP A 268 -29.49 -16.35 -18.98
C ASP A 268 -29.93 -15.53 -17.76
N ILE A 269 -30.05 -14.21 -17.90
CA ILE A 269 -30.54 -13.33 -16.83
C ILE A 269 -32.04 -13.52 -16.62
N ASN A 270 -32.84 -13.65 -17.68
CA ASN A 270 -34.27 -13.94 -17.57
C ASN A 270 -34.49 -15.27 -16.85
N ASN A 271 -33.78 -16.32 -17.26
CA ASN A 271 -33.83 -17.63 -16.63
C ASN A 271 -33.37 -17.57 -15.16
N ALA A 272 -32.32 -16.81 -14.85
CA ALA A 272 -31.89 -16.60 -13.46
C ALA A 272 -32.92 -15.83 -12.61
N PHE A 273 -33.71 -14.97 -13.23
CA PHE A 273 -34.77 -14.18 -12.61
C PHE A 273 -36.03 -15.02 -12.35
N THR A 274 -36.47 -15.81 -13.33
CA THR A 274 -37.70 -16.62 -13.25
C THR A 274 -37.53 -17.90 -12.44
N THR A 275 -36.36 -18.56 -12.50
CA THR A 275 -36.18 -19.90 -11.89
C THR A 275 -35.82 -19.88 -10.40
N LYS A 276 -35.64 -18.71 -9.76
CA LYS A 276 -35.10 -18.57 -8.38
C LYS A 276 -33.81 -19.39 -8.11
N ASN A 277 -33.12 -19.89 -9.13
CA ASN A 277 -32.08 -20.89 -8.96
C ASN A 277 -30.67 -20.27 -8.90
N LYS A 278 -29.94 -20.53 -7.80
CA LYS A 278 -28.83 -19.71 -7.27
C LYS A 278 -27.40 -20.14 -7.69
N THR A 279 -27.06 -20.20 -8.98
CA THR A 279 -25.66 -20.38 -9.44
C THR A 279 -24.91 -19.06 -9.79
N LYS A 280 -23.57 -19.13 -9.91
CA LYS A 280 -22.60 -18.42 -9.02
C LYS A 280 -21.79 -17.24 -9.60
N LYS A 281 -22.06 -16.70 -10.79
CA LYS A 281 -21.16 -15.65 -11.39
C LYS A 281 -21.78 -14.33 -11.84
N ASN A 282 -23.02 -14.30 -12.34
CA ASN A 282 -23.67 -13.04 -12.78
C ASN A 282 -24.63 -12.45 -11.73
N LYS A 283 -24.64 -13.01 -10.51
CA LYS A 283 -25.64 -12.71 -9.46
C LYS A 283 -25.33 -11.51 -8.58
N ASP A 284 -24.10 -11.02 -8.51
CA ASP A 284 -23.73 -10.03 -7.49
C ASP A 284 -24.50 -8.71 -7.64
N PHE A 285 -24.74 -8.23 -8.86
CA PHE A 285 -25.48 -6.98 -9.07
C PHE A 285 -26.99 -7.13 -8.80
N LEU A 286 -27.61 -8.20 -9.33
CA LEU A 286 -29.04 -8.50 -9.15
C LEU A 286 -29.39 -8.82 -7.69
N ILE A 287 -28.55 -9.60 -6.99
CA ILE A 287 -28.73 -9.84 -5.55
C ILE A 287 -28.60 -8.54 -4.77
N ASN A 288 -27.67 -7.65 -5.13
CA ASN A 288 -27.51 -6.37 -4.44
C ASN A 288 -28.68 -5.41 -4.73
N ALA A 289 -29.27 -5.43 -5.93
CA ALA A 289 -30.47 -4.65 -6.26
C ALA A 289 -31.72 -5.17 -5.51
N ILE A 290 -31.85 -6.49 -5.38
CA ILE A 290 -32.91 -7.14 -4.59
C ILE A 290 -32.70 -6.90 -3.07
N ASP A 291 -31.46 -6.98 -2.57
CA ASP A 291 -31.12 -6.69 -1.18
C ASP A 291 -31.33 -5.19 -0.88
N PHE A 292 -31.08 -4.31 -1.85
CA PHE A 292 -31.41 -2.89 -1.80
C PHE A 292 -32.93 -2.65 -1.69
N ASN A 293 -33.74 -3.38 -2.46
CA ASN A 293 -35.21 -3.35 -2.38
C ASN A 293 -35.71 -3.60 -0.94
N SER A 294 -35.30 -4.74 -0.37
CA SER A 294 -35.73 -5.19 0.96
C SER A 294 -35.36 -4.22 2.09
N LYS A 295 -34.36 -3.36 1.86
CA LYS A 295 -33.80 -2.46 2.87
C LYS A 295 -34.30 -1.04 2.75
N VAL A 296 -34.70 -0.57 1.58
CA VAL A 296 -35.00 0.85 1.33
C VAL A 296 -36.50 1.14 1.32
N GLY A 297 -37.34 0.11 1.13
CA GLY A 297 -38.79 0.32 0.96
C GLY A 297 -39.14 1.02 -0.34
N ALA A 298 -38.20 1.07 -1.30
CA ALA A 298 -38.42 1.60 -2.63
C ALA A 298 -39.10 0.52 -3.48
N ASP A 299 -40.21 0.84 -4.13
CA ASP A 299 -40.83 -0.08 -5.08
C ASP A 299 -39.89 -0.26 -6.27
N ILE A 300 -39.43 -1.50 -6.47
CA ILE A 300 -38.61 -1.87 -7.63
C ILE A 300 -39.44 -2.68 -8.60
N LYS A 301 -39.64 -2.15 -9.80
CA LYS A 301 -40.18 -2.91 -10.94
C LYS A 301 -39.05 -3.22 -11.91
N LEU A 302 -38.95 -4.49 -12.29
CA LEU A 302 -38.01 -4.99 -13.28
C LEU A 302 -38.79 -5.37 -14.53
N SER A 303 -38.36 -4.90 -15.68
CA SER A 303 -38.86 -5.34 -16.97
C SER A 303 -37.68 -5.78 -17.83
N LEU A 304 -37.81 -6.93 -18.47
CA LEU A 304 -36.84 -7.43 -19.44
C LEU A 304 -37.58 -7.66 -20.75
N GLU A 305 -37.17 -6.93 -21.79
CA GLU A 305 -37.71 -7.05 -23.13
C GLU A 305 -36.54 -7.27 -24.11
N LYS A 306 -36.47 -8.47 -24.68
CA LYS A 306 -35.32 -8.91 -25.52
C LYS A 306 -33.99 -8.74 -24.77
N ASN A 307 -33.08 -7.91 -25.27
CA ASN A 307 -31.79 -7.61 -24.66
C ASN A 307 -31.78 -6.32 -23.81
N ILE A 308 -32.94 -5.74 -23.53
CA ILE A 308 -33.11 -4.51 -22.74
C ILE A 308 -33.62 -4.87 -21.36
N LEU A 309 -32.82 -4.56 -20.33
CA LEU A 309 -33.18 -4.73 -18.93
C LEU A 309 -33.41 -3.36 -18.29
N GLU A 310 -34.59 -3.16 -17.73
CA GLU A 310 -35.01 -1.93 -17.07
C GLU A 310 -35.28 -2.16 -15.59
N TYR A 311 -34.84 -1.19 -14.80
CA TYR A 311 -35.05 -1.13 -13.36
C TYR A 311 -35.75 0.18 -13.06
N HIS A 312 -36.97 0.13 -12.57
CA HIS A 312 -37.67 1.29 -12.06
C HIS A 312 -37.58 1.27 -10.54
N PHE A 313 -36.93 2.28 -9.97
CA PHE A 313 -36.86 2.50 -8.54
C PHE A 313 -37.77 3.67 -8.21
N SER A 314 -38.74 3.49 -7.31
CA SER A 314 -39.56 4.59 -6.81
C SER A 314 -39.51 4.71 -5.30
N TRP A 315 -39.30 5.94 -4.79
CA TRP A 315 -39.30 6.24 -3.34
C TRP A 315 -39.81 7.66 -3.08
N ASN A 316 -40.23 7.93 -1.85
CA ASN A 316 -40.70 9.27 -1.47
C ASN A 316 -39.54 10.21 -1.12
N GLN A 317 -39.64 11.51 -1.43
CA GLN A 317 -38.62 12.51 -1.13
C GLN A 317 -38.13 12.49 0.34
N LYS A 318 -38.99 12.19 1.31
CA LYS A 318 -38.62 12.12 2.73
C LYS A 318 -37.49 11.10 3.01
N ASP A 319 -37.35 10.11 2.13
CA ASP A 319 -36.37 9.04 2.23
C ASP A 319 -35.07 9.32 1.46
N ASP A 320 -34.93 10.48 0.81
CA ASP A 320 -33.76 10.84 -0.02
C ASP A 320 -32.42 10.65 0.73
N ALA A 321 -32.34 11.05 2.01
CA ALA A 321 -31.13 10.91 2.81
C ALA A 321 -30.82 9.44 3.16
N LEU A 322 -31.86 8.64 3.41
CA LEU A 322 -31.74 7.21 3.71
C LEU A 322 -31.30 6.44 2.46
N VAL A 323 -31.94 6.71 1.32
CA VAL A 323 -31.62 6.16 0.00
C VAL A 323 -30.19 6.54 -0.37
N GLN A 324 -29.80 7.81 -0.25
CA GLN A 324 -28.43 8.26 -0.55
C GLN A 324 -27.39 7.56 0.33
N LYS A 325 -27.65 7.42 1.63
CA LYS A 325 -26.74 6.71 2.57
C LYS A 325 -26.61 5.22 2.22
N LYS A 326 -27.71 4.56 1.87
CA LYS A 326 -27.76 3.12 1.52
C LYS A 326 -27.17 2.82 0.14
N VAL A 327 -27.44 3.66 -0.87
CA VAL A 327 -26.80 3.60 -2.19
C VAL A 327 -25.30 3.82 -2.05
N THR A 328 -24.89 4.85 -1.30
CA THR A 328 -23.46 5.17 -1.12
C THR A 328 -22.72 4.06 -0.36
N SER A 329 -23.30 3.48 0.70
CA SER A 329 -22.67 2.38 1.43
C SER A 329 -22.58 1.10 0.59
N SER A 330 -23.60 0.79 -0.21
CA SER A 330 -23.61 -0.37 -1.10
C SER A 330 -22.64 -0.20 -2.27
N LEU A 331 -22.62 0.97 -2.91
CA LEU A 331 -21.67 1.34 -3.96
C LEU A 331 -20.25 1.45 -3.42
N MET A 332 -20.04 1.90 -2.17
CA MET A 332 -18.71 1.91 -1.54
C MET A 332 -18.24 0.47 -1.21
N GLY A 333 -19.16 -0.42 -0.83
CA GLY A 333 -18.88 -1.86 -0.76
C GLY A 333 -18.38 -2.42 -2.09
N LEU A 334 -19.02 -2.04 -3.20
CA LEU A 334 -18.59 -2.35 -4.58
C LEU A 334 -17.33 -1.58 -5.03
N PHE A 335 -17.08 -0.39 -4.49
CA PHE A 335 -15.90 0.44 -4.77
C PHE A 335 -14.63 -0.18 -4.19
N PHE A 336 -14.69 -0.56 -2.92
CA PHE A 336 -13.62 -1.33 -2.28
C PHE A 336 -13.53 -2.74 -2.82
N LYS A 337 -14.56 -3.18 -3.58
CA LYS A 337 -14.40 -4.37 -4.39
C LYS A 337 -13.29 -4.20 -5.46
N GLY A 338 -13.25 -3.09 -6.19
CA GLY A 338 -12.29 -2.87 -7.28
C GLY A 338 -10.90 -2.37 -6.85
N MET A 339 -10.79 -1.66 -5.72
CA MET A 339 -9.58 -0.90 -5.36
C MET A 339 -8.50 -1.67 -4.60
N GLY A 340 -8.82 -2.82 -4.01
CA GLY A 340 -7.81 -3.71 -3.45
C GLY A 340 -7.24 -4.58 -4.56
N GLY A 341 -5.91 -4.64 -4.71
CA GLY A 341 -5.28 -5.65 -5.56
C GLY A 341 -5.96 -7.00 -5.38
N SER A 342 -6.63 -7.48 -6.43
CA SER A 342 -7.20 -8.83 -6.54
C SER A 342 -8.04 -9.36 -5.37
N SER A 343 -8.83 -8.58 -4.62
CA SER A 343 -9.49 -9.19 -3.44
C SER A 343 -10.79 -8.57 -2.95
N SER A 344 -11.82 -8.73 -3.77
CA SER A 344 -13.20 -8.71 -3.28
C SER A 344 -14.18 -9.47 -4.18
N SER A 345 -13.78 -9.68 -5.43
CA SER A 345 -13.88 -10.97 -6.11
C SER A 345 -12.90 -12.01 -5.51
N GLY A 346 -12.33 -11.74 -4.32
CA GLY A 346 -11.62 -12.74 -3.53
C GLY A 346 -10.90 -12.21 -2.30
N PHE A 347 -11.61 -11.89 -1.21
CA PHE A 347 -11.10 -12.41 0.06
C PHE A 347 -11.20 -13.93 -0.07
N LYS A 348 -10.23 -14.54 -0.73
CA LYS A 348 -10.06 -15.98 -0.77
C LYS A 348 -9.24 -16.36 0.44
N ALA A 349 -9.52 -17.53 0.99
CA ALA A 349 -8.62 -18.14 1.94
C ALA A 349 -7.17 -18.08 1.41
N THR A 350 -6.23 -17.79 2.29
CA THR A 350 -4.81 -17.90 1.94
C THR A 350 -4.52 -19.35 1.53
N GLU A 351 -3.89 -19.55 0.38
CA GLU A 351 -3.41 -20.86 -0.06
C GLU A 351 -2.13 -21.24 0.71
N GLY A 352 -1.99 -22.52 1.10
CA GLY A 352 -0.82 -23.01 1.85
C GLY A 352 -0.87 -22.72 3.35
N ASP A 353 0.28 -22.68 4.02
CA ASP A 353 0.35 -22.51 5.48
C ASP A 353 -0.02 -21.09 5.93
N LEU A 354 -0.76 -21.00 7.04
CA LEU A 354 -1.16 -19.73 7.63
C LEU A 354 -0.12 -19.23 8.64
N THR A 355 0.26 -17.96 8.52
CA THR A 355 0.95 -17.28 9.61
C THR A 355 -0.04 -17.01 10.72
N ILE A 356 0.06 -17.78 11.81
CA ILE A 356 -0.73 -17.55 13.01
C ILE A 356 -0.13 -16.38 13.80
N SER A 357 -0.93 -15.35 14.05
CA SER A 357 -0.63 -14.32 15.04
C SER A 357 -1.89 -13.92 15.78
N HIS A 358 -1.76 -13.77 17.10
CA HIS A 358 -2.88 -13.42 17.97
C HIS A 358 -2.85 -11.91 18.29
N ARG A 359 -3.89 -11.40 18.91
CA ARG A 359 -3.95 -10.06 19.50
C ARG A 359 -4.42 -10.15 20.96
N GLN A 360 -4.32 -9.05 21.69
CA GLN A 360 -4.94 -8.93 23.00
C GLN A 360 -6.45 -9.17 22.91
N GLU A 361 -6.98 -9.91 23.88
CA GLU A 361 -8.40 -10.17 24.06
C GLU A 361 -9.16 -8.86 24.30
N PRO A 362 -10.28 -8.60 23.60
CA PRO A 362 -11.05 -7.38 23.82
C PRO A 362 -11.73 -7.40 25.21
N ASN A 363 -11.66 -6.28 25.94
CA ASN A 363 -12.27 -6.16 27.27
C ASN A 363 -13.77 -5.86 27.16
N LEU A 364 -14.56 -6.89 26.88
CA LEU A 364 -15.99 -6.72 26.59
C LEU A 364 -16.89 -6.91 27.82
N LYS A 365 -17.20 -5.82 28.55
CA LYS A 365 -18.20 -5.83 29.64
C LYS A 365 -19.57 -5.30 29.21
N THR A 366 -20.64 -5.98 29.65
CA THR A 366 -22.03 -5.61 29.33
C THR A 366 -22.63 -4.57 30.28
N LYS A 367 -22.08 -4.43 31.49
CA LYS A 367 -22.49 -3.41 32.47
C LYS A 367 -21.28 -2.57 32.86
N ILE A 368 -21.41 -1.25 32.74
CA ILE A 368 -20.34 -0.30 33.00
C ILE A 368 -20.92 0.95 33.63
N ASN A 369 -20.26 1.50 34.65
CA ASN A 369 -20.59 2.81 35.20
C ASN A 369 -20.00 3.90 34.30
N PHE A 370 -20.84 4.57 33.51
CA PHE A 370 -20.38 5.58 32.54
C PHE A 370 -19.75 6.81 33.19
N ASP A 371 -20.13 7.17 34.43
CA ASP A 371 -19.57 8.33 35.12
C ASP A 371 -18.15 8.07 35.59
N GLU A 372 -17.88 6.86 36.11
CA GLU A 372 -16.53 6.41 36.44
C GLU A 372 -15.66 6.32 35.18
N ILE A 373 -16.16 5.67 34.12
CA ILE A 373 -15.44 5.56 32.84
C ILE A 373 -15.12 6.93 32.26
N LYS A 374 -16.06 7.89 32.30
CA LYS A 374 -15.84 9.24 31.79
C LYS A 374 -14.68 9.92 32.53
N LYS A 375 -14.63 9.82 33.87
CA LYS A 375 -13.54 10.39 34.67
C LYS A 375 -12.21 9.70 34.34
N GLU A 376 -12.19 8.38 34.36
CA GLU A 376 -10.99 7.58 34.16
C GLU A 376 -10.43 7.72 32.74
N VAL A 377 -11.27 7.67 31.70
CA VAL A 377 -10.82 7.78 30.31
C VAL A 377 -10.22 9.15 30.02
N ILE A 378 -10.80 10.24 30.54
CA ILE A 378 -10.28 11.59 30.34
C ILE A 378 -8.94 11.76 31.04
N GLN A 379 -8.82 11.25 32.27
CA GLN A 379 -7.56 11.28 33.03
C GLN A 379 -6.46 10.50 32.30
N LEU A 380 -6.74 9.25 31.92
CA LEU A 380 -5.79 8.41 31.18
C LEU A 380 -5.40 9.04 29.86
N PHE A 381 -6.36 9.58 29.10
CA PHE A 381 -6.11 10.23 27.82
C PHE A 381 -5.13 11.39 27.94
N LYS A 382 -5.31 12.27 28.93
CA LYS A 382 -4.39 13.39 29.19
C LYS A 382 -2.99 12.89 29.54
N SER A 383 -2.87 11.84 30.35
CA SER A 383 -1.57 11.28 30.75
C SER A 383 -0.84 10.51 29.63
N GLN A 384 -1.59 9.98 28.65
CA GLN A 384 -1.08 9.10 27.60
C GLN A 384 -0.87 9.81 26.25
N LEU A 385 -1.43 11.01 26.08
CA LEU A 385 -1.19 11.86 24.92
C LEU A 385 0.11 12.64 25.08
N HIS A 386 1.08 12.40 24.19
CA HIS A 386 2.39 13.03 24.28
C HIS A 386 2.93 13.44 22.90
N VAL A 387 3.89 14.37 22.88
CA VAL A 387 4.54 14.80 21.63
C VAL A 387 5.54 13.74 21.19
N TRP A 388 5.46 13.31 19.93
CA TRP A 388 6.36 12.31 19.38
C TRP A 388 7.49 12.94 18.56
N ALA A 389 7.15 13.77 17.57
CA ALA A 389 8.13 14.28 16.63
C ALA A 389 7.70 15.63 16.04
N PHE A 390 8.70 16.43 15.69
CA PHE A 390 8.54 17.60 14.83
C PHE A 390 9.16 17.29 13.48
N PHE A 391 8.35 17.38 12.41
CA PHE A 391 8.80 17.20 11.06
C PHE A 391 8.91 18.56 10.39
N SER A 392 10.15 19.01 10.14
CA SER A 392 10.44 20.32 9.54
C SER A 392 10.80 20.26 8.06
N PHE A 393 10.81 19.07 7.44
CA PHE A 393 11.28 18.89 6.07
C PHE A 393 10.21 19.24 5.04
N GLY A 394 10.56 20.10 4.07
CA GLY A 394 9.72 20.52 2.95
C GLY A 394 8.71 21.62 3.31
N ASP A 395 7.77 21.88 2.40
CA ASP A 395 6.77 22.95 2.54
C ASP A 395 5.66 22.66 3.56
N LYS A 396 5.73 21.52 4.26
CA LYS A 396 4.66 20.98 5.11
C LYS A 396 5.12 20.61 6.52
N PRO A 397 5.54 21.59 7.32
CA PRO A 397 5.92 21.32 8.69
C PRO A 397 4.72 20.82 9.50
N SER A 398 4.97 19.89 10.43
CA SER A 398 3.95 19.37 11.34
C SER A 398 4.55 18.89 12.66
N VAL A 399 3.75 18.96 13.72
CA VAL A 399 4.03 18.28 14.99
C VAL A 399 3.15 17.03 15.05
N SER A 400 3.71 15.90 15.44
CA SER A 400 2.95 14.68 15.68
C SER A 400 2.81 14.43 17.17
N LEU A 401 1.58 14.22 17.62
CA LEU A 401 1.28 13.69 18.95
C LEU A 401 0.97 12.20 18.83
N GLN A 402 1.28 11.44 19.87
CA GLN A 402 0.96 10.03 20.01
C GLN A 402 0.07 9.82 21.23
N LEU A 403 -1.01 9.08 21.02
CA LEU A 403 -1.86 8.56 22.08
C LEU A 403 -1.52 7.09 22.29
N GLU A 404 -1.06 6.75 23.49
CA GLU A 404 -0.92 5.35 23.90
C GLU A 404 -2.31 4.68 24.00
N PRO A 405 -2.41 3.36 23.78
CA PRO A 405 -3.67 2.64 23.89
C PRO A 405 -4.25 2.73 25.31
N ILE A 406 -5.49 3.22 25.43
CA ILE A 406 -6.20 3.28 26.72
C ILE A 406 -7.02 2.00 26.89
N TYR A 407 -6.67 1.18 27.87
CA TYR A 407 -7.36 -0.08 28.14
C TYR A 407 -8.39 0.08 29.25
N LEU A 408 -9.66 0.16 28.84
CA LEU A 408 -10.84 0.24 29.70
C LEU A 408 -11.92 -0.68 29.10
N PRO A 409 -12.94 -1.11 29.86
CA PRO A 409 -14.03 -1.90 29.31
C PRO A 409 -14.68 -1.24 28.09
N MET A 410 -14.75 -1.93 26.93
CA MET A 410 -15.21 -1.40 25.63
C MET A 410 -14.25 -0.45 24.87
N SER A 411 -13.02 -0.21 25.34
CA SER A 411 -12.16 0.78 24.67
C SER A 411 -11.72 0.38 23.25
N GLU A 412 -11.73 -0.91 22.90
CA GLU A 412 -11.48 -1.42 21.55
C GLU A 412 -12.57 -1.03 20.54
N LEU A 413 -13.75 -0.68 21.05
CA LEU A 413 -14.92 -0.31 20.27
C LEU A 413 -15.12 1.22 20.26
N ALA A 414 -14.44 1.94 21.15
CA ALA A 414 -14.53 3.38 21.28
C ALA A 414 -13.64 4.13 20.27
N VAL A 415 -14.12 5.26 19.78
CA VAL A 415 -13.41 6.13 18.85
C VAL A 415 -13.32 7.55 19.39
N VAL A 416 -12.24 8.23 19.02
CA VAL A 416 -11.96 9.60 19.44
C VAL A 416 -11.97 10.48 18.21
N LYS A 417 -12.88 11.44 18.20
CA LYS A 417 -12.91 12.53 17.23
C LYS A 417 -12.19 13.74 17.82
N PHE A 418 -11.42 14.45 17.02
CA PHE A 418 -10.70 15.62 17.51
C PHE A 418 -10.72 16.79 16.54
N LYS A 419 -10.64 18.00 17.10
CA LYS A 419 -10.53 19.25 16.37
C LYS A 419 -9.39 20.07 16.96
N ILE A 420 -8.43 20.44 16.12
CA ILE A 420 -7.33 21.33 16.51
C ILE A 420 -7.91 22.74 16.56
N ILE A 421 -7.82 23.37 17.73
CA ILE A 421 -8.26 24.77 17.91
C ILE A 421 -7.11 25.71 17.53
N GLY A 422 -5.89 25.41 17.97
CA GLY A 422 -4.72 26.21 17.66
C GLY A 422 -3.42 25.60 18.16
N VAL A 423 -2.31 26.10 17.65
CA VAL A 423 -0.94 25.74 18.02
C VAL A 423 -0.22 27.03 18.34
N TYR A 424 0.22 27.23 19.57
CA TYR A 424 0.64 28.53 20.08
C TYR A 424 2.12 28.54 20.48
N ASP A 425 2.77 29.70 20.35
CA ASP A 425 4.05 29.97 21.01
C ASP A 425 3.88 30.41 22.47
N LYS A 426 4.97 30.82 23.12
CA LYS A 426 4.97 31.32 24.50
C LYS A 426 4.23 32.67 24.65
N ASN A 427 4.03 33.39 23.55
CA ASN A 427 3.36 34.69 23.49
C ASN A 427 1.91 34.57 22.97
N ASN A 428 1.34 33.36 22.95
CA ASN A 428 0.00 33.04 22.42
C ASN A 428 -0.21 33.36 20.93
N LYS A 429 0.85 33.51 20.12
CA LYS A 429 0.74 33.59 18.66
C LYS A 429 0.39 32.23 18.07
N ASN A 430 -0.68 32.18 17.28
CA ASN A 430 -1.14 30.95 16.65
C ASN A 430 -0.37 30.64 15.34
N PHE A 431 0.23 29.46 15.29
CA PHE A 431 0.95 28.88 14.17
C PHE A 431 0.20 27.73 13.49
N HIS A 432 -1.05 27.46 13.87
CA HIS A 432 -1.86 26.45 13.20
C HIS A 432 -2.17 26.85 11.76
N ASP A 433 -2.04 25.93 10.81
CA ASP A 433 -2.49 26.10 9.43
C ASP A 433 -3.88 25.45 9.23
N PRO A 434 -4.99 26.22 9.32
CA PRO A 434 -6.35 25.69 9.19
C PRO A 434 -6.71 25.29 7.76
N LYS A 435 -5.97 25.77 6.74
CA LYS A 435 -6.22 25.41 5.34
C LYS A 435 -5.84 23.97 5.06
N ARG A 436 -4.96 23.40 5.88
CA ARG A 436 -4.56 21.99 5.81
C ARG A 436 -5.43 21.15 6.74
N LYS A 437 -6.38 20.44 6.14
CA LYS A 437 -7.13 19.40 6.86
C LYS A 437 -6.17 18.29 7.29
N SER A 438 -6.26 17.87 8.56
CA SER A 438 -5.58 16.67 9.01
C SER A 438 -6.13 15.45 8.26
N PHE A 439 -5.26 14.53 7.87
CA PHE A 439 -5.62 13.35 7.07
C PHE A 439 -6.63 12.43 7.78
N ARG A 440 -6.69 12.48 9.12
CA ARG A 440 -7.67 11.78 9.96
C ARG A 440 -8.04 12.66 11.16
N GLN A 441 -9.33 12.82 11.41
CA GLN A 441 -9.87 13.45 12.63
C GLN A 441 -10.50 12.42 13.57
N THR A 442 -10.36 11.13 13.26
CA THR A 442 -10.88 10.03 14.07
C THR A 442 -9.77 9.01 14.28
N ILE A 443 -9.55 8.63 15.53
CA ILE A 443 -8.59 7.61 15.95
C ILE A 443 -9.27 6.63 16.91
N PRO A 444 -8.89 5.34 16.93
CA PRO A 444 -9.37 4.41 17.95
C PRO A 444 -8.79 4.76 19.32
N LEU A 445 -9.58 4.56 20.37
CA LEU A 445 -9.15 4.75 21.76
C LEU A 445 -8.16 3.65 22.20
N PHE A 446 -8.38 2.42 21.73
CA PHE A 446 -7.46 1.31 21.88
C PHE A 446 -7.13 0.70 20.51
N SER A 447 -5.84 0.61 20.19
CA SER A 447 -5.36 0.05 18.92
C SER A 447 -4.03 -0.66 19.14
N LYS A 448 -3.77 -1.70 18.34
CA LYS A 448 -2.50 -2.43 18.30
C LYS A 448 -1.29 -1.51 18.07
N TYR A 449 -1.51 -0.40 17.35
CA TYR A 449 -0.51 0.64 17.11
C TYR A 449 -0.92 1.93 17.82
N THR A 450 0.08 2.71 18.25
CA THR A 450 -0.15 4.04 18.83
C THR A 450 -0.87 4.94 17.83
N SER A 451 -1.92 5.61 18.31
CA SER A 451 -2.70 6.53 17.48
C SER A 451 -1.93 7.83 17.33
N THR A 452 -1.76 8.32 16.09
CA THR A 452 -1.02 9.56 15.82
C THR A 452 -1.96 10.69 15.43
N ILE A 453 -1.80 11.85 16.05
CA ILE A 453 -2.49 13.10 15.74
C ILE A 453 -1.47 14.05 15.11
N SER A 454 -1.74 14.50 13.88
CA SER A 454 -0.87 15.46 13.20
C SER A 454 -1.41 16.88 13.37
N LEU A 455 -0.59 17.76 13.94
CA LEU A 455 -0.82 19.19 14.06
C LEU A 455 -0.14 19.89 12.88
N ASN A 456 -0.95 20.41 11.97
CA ASN A 456 -0.45 21.19 10.83
C ASN A 456 -0.05 22.59 11.31
N VAL A 457 1.19 22.98 11.02
CA VAL A 457 1.71 24.32 11.36
C VAL A 457 2.09 25.10 10.09
N LEU A 458 2.17 26.42 10.23
CA LEU A 458 2.53 27.33 9.14
C LEU A 458 3.94 27.04 8.60
N LYS A 459 4.14 27.30 7.31
CA LYS A 459 5.46 27.16 6.67
C LYS A 459 6.46 28.13 7.32
N GLY A 460 7.67 27.65 7.58
CA GLY A 460 8.74 28.43 8.22
C GLY A 460 8.77 28.37 9.75
N THR A 461 7.74 27.79 10.40
CA THR A 461 7.75 27.57 11.85
C THR A 461 8.85 26.59 12.26
N LYS A 462 9.68 26.98 13.23
CA LYS A 462 10.69 26.11 13.84
C LYS A 462 10.12 25.43 15.07
N LYS A 463 10.72 24.29 15.46
CA LYS A 463 10.32 23.56 16.69
C LYS A 463 10.37 24.47 17.94
N THR A 464 11.38 25.33 18.02
CA THR A 464 11.62 26.26 19.12
C THR A 464 10.55 27.33 19.27
N ASP A 465 9.79 27.59 18.20
CA ASP A 465 8.75 28.62 18.19
C ASP A 465 7.46 28.10 18.83
N LEU A 466 7.33 26.78 19.02
CA LEU A 466 6.10 26.17 19.49
C LEU A 466 6.11 25.98 21.01
N ALA A 467 4.99 26.25 21.67
CA ALA A 467 4.84 26.06 23.10
C ALA A 467 3.70 25.12 23.45
N THR A 468 2.48 25.37 22.97
CA THR A 468 1.31 24.56 23.33
C THR A 468 0.40 24.28 22.14
N ALA A 469 -0.44 23.26 22.25
CA ALA A 469 -1.55 23.03 21.32
C ALA A 469 -2.86 22.88 22.10
N LYS A 470 -3.91 23.55 21.63
CA LYS A 470 -5.26 23.46 22.18
C LYS A 470 -6.11 22.61 21.25
N ILE A 471 -6.69 21.52 21.78
CA ILE A 471 -7.39 20.51 21.00
C ILE A 471 -8.69 20.12 21.73
N ASP A 472 -9.79 20.10 20.99
CA ASP A 472 -11.05 19.53 21.45
C ASP A 472 -11.11 18.04 21.11
N PHE A 473 -11.44 17.23 22.10
CA PHE A 473 -11.62 15.80 21.97
C PHE A 473 -13.07 15.43 22.27
N ASN A 474 -13.60 14.52 21.46
CA ASN A 474 -14.94 13.96 21.54
C ASN A 474 -14.80 12.44 21.46
N ILE A 475 -14.88 11.76 22.59
CA ILE A 475 -14.83 10.29 22.67
C ILE A 475 -16.24 9.74 22.50
N GLU A 476 -16.46 8.95 21.46
CA GLU A 476 -17.68 8.18 21.26
C GLU A 476 -17.48 6.81 21.91
N TYR A 477 -18.06 6.63 23.09
CA TYR A 477 -17.95 5.41 23.88
C TYR A 477 -19.21 4.55 23.70
N PRO A 478 -19.11 3.24 23.45
CA PRO A 478 -20.28 2.39 23.29
C PRO A 478 -21.10 2.33 24.59
N SER A 479 -22.39 2.64 24.51
CA SER A 479 -23.32 2.55 25.65
C SER A 479 -24.26 1.37 25.58
N LYS A 480 -24.68 1.00 24.38
CA LYS A 480 -25.51 -0.17 24.10
C LYS A 480 -24.98 -0.90 22.87
N PHE A 481 -24.78 -2.20 22.98
CA PHE A 481 -24.33 -3.04 21.89
C PHE A 481 -24.98 -4.42 21.94
N GLN A 482 -25.09 -5.04 20.77
CA GLN A 482 -25.50 -6.42 20.60
C GLN A 482 -24.32 -7.25 20.14
N LYS A 483 -24.26 -8.52 20.55
CA LYS A 483 -23.22 -9.44 20.08
C LYS A 483 -23.83 -10.77 19.68
N VAL A 484 -23.28 -11.38 18.64
CA VAL A 484 -23.60 -12.75 18.23
C VAL A 484 -22.31 -13.50 17.94
N GLU A 485 -22.39 -14.82 18.04
CA GLU A 485 -21.29 -15.73 17.72
C GLU A 485 -21.59 -16.44 16.40
N PHE A 486 -20.60 -16.56 15.52
CA PHE A 486 -20.62 -17.42 14.33
C PHE A 486 -19.51 -18.45 14.41
N LEU A 487 -19.79 -19.69 14.04
CA LEU A 487 -18.80 -20.76 13.92
C LEU A 487 -18.32 -20.89 12.48
N ASN A 488 -17.13 -21.44 12.28
CA ASN A 488 -16.60 -21.72 10.94
C ASN A 488 -17.42 -22.76 10.16
N THR A 489 -18.30 -23.51 10.84
CA THR A 489 -19.26 -24.45 10.26
C THR A 489 -20.60 -23.80 9.87
N ASP A 490 -20.84 -22.53 10.25
CA ASP A 490 -22.08 -21.83 9.90
C ASP A 490 -22.14 -21.59 8.38
N LYS A 491 -23.31 -21.84 7.77
CA LYS A 491 -23.50 -21.68 6.32
C LYS A 491 -23.49 -20.19 5.94
N ILE A 492 -22.90 -19.87 4.79
CA ILE A 492 -23.03 -18.52 4.20
C ILE A 492 -24.52 -18.18 4.04
N GLY A 493 -24.90 -16.98 4.45
CA GLY A 493 -26.29 -16.53 4.49
C GLY A 493 -26.96 -16.76 5.85
N THR A 494 -26.30 -17.40 6.82
CA THR A 494 -26.83 -17.55 8.19
C THR A 494 -27.11 -16.18 8.79
N VAL A 495 -28.32 -16.02 9.34
CA VAL A 495 -28.77 -14.81 10.02
C VAL A 495 -28.93 -15.11 11.50
N LYS A 496 -28.33 -14.28 12.36
CA LYS A 496 -28.49 -14.33 13.82
C LYS A 496 -29.03 -12.98 14.29
N LYS A 497 -30.09 -13.02 15.11
CA LYS A 497 -30.73 -11.83 15.66
C LYS A 497 -30.37 -11.67 17.13
N SER A 498 -30.16 -10.43 17.56
CA SER A 498 -29.98 -10.08 18.97
C SER A 498 -30.66 -8.72 19.17
N ASP A 499 -31.75 -8.70 19.94
CA ASP A 499 -32.65 -7.54 20.04
C ASP A 499 -33.11 -7.10 18.63
N GLN A 500 -33.04 -5.80 18.31
CA GLN A 500 -33.41 -5.23 17.02
C GLN A 500 -32.32 -5.36 15.94
N VAL A 501 -31.15 -5.94 16.27
CA VAL A 501 -30.02 -6.07 15.34
C VAL A 501 -30.05 -7.43 14.68
N GLU A 502 -29.95 -7.42 13.35
CA GLU A 502 -29.81 -8.62 12.52
C GLU A 502 -28.40 -8.70 11.95
N PHE A 503 -27.68 -9.77 12.28
CA PHE A 503 -26.35 -10.06 11.74
C PHE A 503 -26.45 -11.14 10.66
N THR A 504 -25.84 -10.90 9.50
CA THR A 504 -25.79 -11.87 8.40
C THR A 504 -24.35 -12.25 8.08
N LEU A 505 -24.04 -13.53 8.11
CA LEU A 505 -22.77 -14.07 7.64
C LEU A 505 -22.72 -14.09 6.12
N LYS A 506 -21.84 -13.31 5.50
CA LYS A 506 -21.69 -13.23 4.03
C LYS A 506 -20.53 -14.07 3.51
N LEU A 507 -19.50 -14.29 4.33
CA LEU A 507 -18.35 -15.11 4.01
C LEU A 507 -17.72 -15.64 5.31
N ILE A 508 -17.37 -16.91 5.34
CA ILE A 508 -16.38 -17.47 6.27
C ILE A 508 -15.62 -18.55 5.51
N ASP A 509 -14.31 -18.42 5.43
CA ASP A 509 -13.46 -19.38 4.72
C ASP A 509 -12.05 -19.31 5.28
N ARG A 510 -11.66 -20.34 6.05
CA ARG A 510 -10.34 -20.49 6.65
C ARG A 510 -9.87 -19.27 7.45
N ASP A 511 -9.17 -18.31 6.84
CA ASP A 511 -8.62 -17.09 7.46
C ASP A 511 -9.39 -15.81 7.11
N VAL A 512 -10.49 -15.88 6.36
CA VAL A 512 -11.28 -14.70 5.94
C VAL A 512 -12.74 -14.77 6.40
N CYS A 513 -13.31 -13.61 6.72
CA CYS A 513 -14.71 -13.51 7.13
C CYS A 513 -15.33 -12.16 6.72
N THR A 514 -16.61 -12.19 6.34
CA THR A 514 -17.45 -11.00 6.13
C THR A 514 -18.78 -11.15 6.85
N ILE A 515 -19.12 -10.17 7.67
CA ILE A 515 -20.41 -10.07 8.37
C ILE A 515 -21.04 -8.73 8.04
N ASN A 516 -22.35 -8.75 7.83
CA ASN A 516 -23.16 -7.54 7.79
C ASN A 516 -24.04 -7.46 9.03
N ALA A 517 -24.38 -6.26 9.45
CA ALA A 517 -25.37 -6.00 10.48
C ALA A 517 -26.32 -4.88 10.02
N ASN A 518 -27.56 -4.92 10.49
CA ASN A 518 -28.55 -3.85 10.28
C ASN A 518 -28.96 -3.25 11.64
N ASN A 519 -29.51 -2.04 11.61
CA ASN A 519 -29.99 -1.31 12.79
C ASN A 519 -28.89 -1.01 13.82
N ASN A 520 -27.70 -0.67 13.34
CA ASN A 520 -26.54 -0.36 14.17
C ASN A 520 -25.81 0.90 13.68
N LYS A 521 -25.01 1.49 14.55
CA LYS A 521 -24.13 2.63 14.24
C LYS A 521 -22.78 2.19 13.69
N ASN A 522 -22.22 1.13 14.27
CA ASN A 522 -20.92 0.55 13.90
C ASN A 522 -20.93 -0.97 14.09
N LEU A 523 -20.07 -1.68 13.35
CA LEU A 523 -19.91 -3.13 13.42
C LEU A 523 -18.43 -3.49 13.62
N PHE A 524 -18.17 -4.41 14.55
CA PHE A 524 -16.84 -4.95 14.83
C PHE A 524 -16.88 -6.47 14.78
N ILE A 525 -15.78 -7.10 14.36
CA ILE A 525 -15.65 -8.56 14.37
C ILE A 525 -14.31 -8.96 14.96
N PHE A 526 -14.33 -10.03 15.75
CA PHE A 526 -13.15 -10.65 16.37
C PHE A 526 -13.16 -12.13 16.03
N ALA A 527 -12.04 -12.65 15.53
CA ALA A 527 -11.89 -14.07 15.23
C ALA A 527 -11.08 -14.78 16.30
N TYR A 528 -11.38 -16.05 16.49
CA TYR A 528 -10.75 -16.92 17.48
C TYR A 528 -10.32 -18.22 16.81
N ASP A 529 -9.16 -18.72 17.20
CA ASP A 529 -8.69 -20.04 16.80
C ASP A 529 -9.35 -21.17 17.62
N LYS A 530 -9.03 -22.42 17.29
CA LYS A 530 -9.50 -23.61 18.01
C LYS A 530 -9.08 -23.65 19.48
N LYS A 531 -8.04 -22.90 19.88
CA LYS A 531 -7.57 -22.79 21.27
C LYS A 531 -8.24 -21.65 22.03
N GLY A 532 -9.22 -20.96 21.42
CA GLY A 532 -9.93 -19.84 22.01
C GLY A 532 -9.12 -18.55 22.08
N LYS A 533 -8.01 -18.42 21.33
CA LYS A 533 -7.19 -17.20 21.32
C LYS A 533 -7.64 -16.25 20.21
N CYS A 534 -7.80 -14.97 20.54
CA CYS A 534 -8.18 -13.94 19.57
C CYS A 534 -7.10 -13.70 18.51
N LEU A 535 -7.46 -13.84 17.24
CA LEU A 535 -6.59 -13.70 16.09
C LEU A 535 -6.35 -12.22 15.73
N SER A 536 -5.13 -11.88 15.34
CA SER A 536 -4.82 -10.57 14.76
C SER A 536 -5.42 -10.47 13.35
N SER A 537 -5.97 -9.31 13.00
CA SER A 537 -6.34 -9.00 11.61
C SER A 537 -5.11 -8.54 10.83
N SER A 538 -4.85 -9.15 9.68
CA SER A 538 -3.81 -8.69 8.74
C SER A 538 -4.36 -7.66 7.76
N THR A 539 -5.67 -7.68 7.51
CA THR A 539 -6.36 -6.75 6.61
C THR A 539 -7.81 -6.65 7.03
N SER A 540 -8.31 -5.43 7.21
CA SER A 540 -9.69 -5.20 7.64
C SER A 540 -10.32 -4.07 6.85
N PHE A 541 -11.57 -4.26 6.45
CA PHE A 541 -12.45 -3.23 5.91
C PHE A 541 -13.73 -3.24 6.74
N THR A 542 -14.05 -2.09 7.32
CA THR A 542 -15.22 -1.95 8.17
C THR A 542 -15.97 -0.70 7.77
N SER A 543 -17.27 -0.82 7.56
CA SER A 543 -18.25 0.26 7.51
C SER A 543 -19.20 0.15 8.71
N ALA A 544 -20.18 1.05 8.81
CA ALA A 544 -21.20 0.97 9.85
C ALA A 544 -21.89 -0.41 9.87
N ASP A 545 -22.22 -0.94 8.68
CA ASP A 545 -23.13 -2.07 8.52
C ASP A 545 -22.43 -3.34 7.98
N SER A 546 -21.12 -3.28 7.71
CA SER A 546 -20.37 -4.41 7.15
C SER A 546 -18.92 -4.44 7.62
N ALA A 547 -18.42 -5.62 7.99
CA ALA A 547 -17.04 -5.84 8.37
C ALA A 547 -16.47 -7.06 7.62
N SER A 548 -15.40 -6.86 6.87
CA SER A 548 -14.65 -7.88 6.11
C SER A 548 -13.19 -7.92 6.54
N HIS A 549 -12.73 -9.03 7.10
CA HIS A 549 -11.39 -9.17 7.67
C HIS A 549 -10.68 -10.41 7.14
N ARG A 550 -9.36 -10.31 6.96
CA ARG A 550 -8.42 -11.44 6.91
C ARG A 550 -7.68 -11.51 8.23
N PHE A 551 -7.72 -12.67 8.86
CA PHE A 551 -7.06 -12.95 10.11
C PHE A 551 -5.75 -13.69 9.89
N SER A 552 -4.83 -13.54 10.82
CA SER A 552 -3.56 -14.25 10.83
C SER A 552 -3.75 -15.58 11.55
N GLY A 553 -4.39 -16.55 10.89
CA GLY A 553 -4.69 -17.86 11.46
C GLY A 553 -6.03 -18.39 10.99
N GLU A 554 -6.29 -19.67 11.28
CA GLU A 554 -7.55 -20.30 10.93
C GLU A 554 -8.66 -19.91 11.92
N ILE A 555 -9.75 -19.39 11.37
CA ILE A 555 -10.94 -18.99 12.10
C ILE A 555 -11.68 -20.26 12.52
N HIS A 556 -11.86 -20.42 13.83
CA HIS A 556 -12.79 -21.39 14.39
C HIS A 556 -14.11 -20.73 14.79
N LYS A 557 -14.02 -19.52 15.35
CA LYS A 557 -15.15 -18.74 15.84
C LYS A 557 -14.99 -17.26 15.50
N ILE A 558 -16.12 -16.59 15.24
CA ILE A 558 -16.22 -15.14 15.09
C ILE A 558 -17.20 -14.59 16.13
N ILE A 559 -16.81 -13.54 16.84
CA ILE A 559 -17.71 -12.71 17.63
C ILE A 559 -17.97 -11.42 16.86
N ALA A 560 -19.22 -11.19 16.46
CA ALA A 560 -19.66 -9.96 15.82
C ALA A 560 -20.37 -9.06 16.83
N ILE A 561 -20.05 -7.77 16.81
CA ILE A 561 -20.56 -6.78 17.76
C ILE A 561 -21.09 -5.58 17.00
N ALA A 562 -22.37 -5.29 17.19
CA ALA A 562 -23.03 -4.12 16.63
C ALA A 562 -23.31 -3.10 17.74
N ILE A 563 -22.79 -1.89 17.58
CA ILE A 563 -23.07 -0.78 18.50
C ILE A 563 -24.40 -0.16 18.11
N GLN A 564 -25.37 -0.11 19.02
CA GLN A 564 -26.65 0.58 18.82
C GLN A 564 -26.56 2.04 19.28
N GLU A 565 -25.95 2.27 20.45
CA GLU A 565 -25.87 3.58 21.08
C GLU A 565 -24.47 3.89 21.58
N THR A 566 -24.17 5.19 21.65
CA THR A 566 -22.87 5.71 22.08
C THR A 566 -23.09 6.91 22.98
N THR A 567 -22.38 6.95 24.10
CA THR A 567 -22.28 8.15 24.95
C THR A 567 -21.10 8.99 24.49
N LEU A 568 -21.29 10.31 24.45
CA LEU A 568 -20.25 11.25 24.06
C LEU A 568 -19.56 11.83 25.29
N PHE A 569 -18.23 11.74 25.33
CA PHE A 569 -17.41 12.43 26.32
C PHE A 569 -16.57 13.51 25.65
N SER A 570 -16.91 14.77 25.93
CA SER A 570 -16.21 15.93 25.38
C SER A 570 -15.30 16.55 26.42
N PHE A 571 -14.08 16.89 26.01
CA PHE A 571 -13.15 17.66 26.83
C PHE A 571 -12.11 18.36 25.95
N GLN A 572 -11.51 19.41 26.50
CA GLN A 572 -10.41 20.11 25.86
C GLN A 572 -9.09 19.70 26.53
N SER A 573 -8.04 19.57 25.73
CA SER A 573 -6.67 19.37 26.22
C SER A 573 -5.77 20.51 25.75
N ILE A 574 -4.90 20.97 26.65
CA ILE A 574 -3.76 21.83 26.32
C ILE A 574 -2.52 20.95 26.43
N VAL A 575 -1.86 20.73 25.30
CA VAL A 575 -0.68 19.86 25.20
C VAL A 575 0.56 20.73 25.16
N ASN A 576 1.52 20.50 26.06
CA ASN A 576 2.81 21.16 26.01
C ASN A 576 3.66 20.55 24.88
N LEU A 577 4.05 21.38 23.90
CA LEU A 577 4.83 20.99 22.73
C LEU A 577 6.34 20.98 22.97
N ASN A 578 6.79 21.65 24.04
CA ASN A 578 8.20 21.68 24.45
C ASN A 578 8.61 20.41 25.23
N GLU A 579 7.65 19.80 25.92
CA GLU A 579 7.82 18.63 26.79
C GLU A 579 7.82 17.29 26.04
N GLY A 580 8.16 17.27 24.75
CA GLY A 580 8.29 16.01 23.99
C GLY A 580 9.33 15.02 24.53
N LYS A 581 9.98 15.33 25.66
CA LYS A 581 10.86 14.47 26.45
C LYS A 581 10.22 13.92 27.74
N ASP A 582 9.03 14.34 28.16
CA ASP A 582 8.44 13.90 29.44
C ASP A 582 7.90 12.46 29.38
N ALA A 583 7.77 11.92 28.17
CA ALA A 583 7.56 10.49 27.95
C ALA A 583 8.89 9.72 27.74
N SER A 584 10.04 10.33 28.01
CA SER A 584 11.31 9.61 28.12
C SER A 584 11.33 8.82 29.41
N LEU A 585 11.71 7.55 29.31
CA LEU A 585 11.82 6.71 30.49
C LEU A 585 12.98 7.23 31.35
N PRO A 586 12.79 7.47 32.66
CA PRO A 586 13.87 7.87 33.54
C PRO A 586 15.05 6.90 33.45
N LYS A 587 16.28 7.41 33.53
CA LYS A 587 17.49 6.58 33.48
C LYS A 587 17.63 5.66 34.69
N ASN A 588 17.03 6.05 35.81
CA ASN A 588 17.04 5.30 37.07
C ASN A 588 15.66 4.65 37.28
N PRO A 589 15.58 3.56 38.06
CA PRO A 589 14.31 2.95 38.45
C PRO A 589 13.40 3.98 39.15
N THR A 590 12.09 3.87 38.91
CA THR A 590 11.08 4.74 39.51
C THR A 590 9.79 3.96 39.79
N GLU A 591 9.04 4.40 40.80
CA GLU A 591 7.70 3.88 41.15
C GLU A 591 6.60 4.42 40.25
N ASN A 592 6.87 5.53 39.56
CA ASN A 592 5.89 6.20 38.69
C ASN A 592 6.45 6.35 37.26
N PRO A 593 6.81 5.25 36.58
CA PRO A 593 7.26 5.31 35.19
C PRO A 593 6.11 5.69 34.26
N PRO A 594 6.37 6.42 33.16
CA PRO A 594 5.37 6.57 32.11
C PRO A 594 4.97 5.20 31.55
N VAL A 595 3.68 4.99 31.31
CA VAL A 595 3.16 3.72 30.78
C VAL A 595 3.14 3.76 29.26
N ARG A 596 3.73 2.75 28.62
CA ARG A 596 3.69 2.56 27.17
C ARG A 596 3.60 1.08 26.86
N TYR A 597 2.80 0.74 25.87
CA TYR A 597 2.53 -0.65 25.54
C TYR A 597 3.23 -1.10 24.26
N GLU A 598 3.53 -2.39 24.20
CA GLU A 598 3.94 -3.08 22.98
C GLU A 598 2.92 -4.18 22.66
N LEU A 599 1.76 -3.79 22.12
CA LEU A 599 0.59 -4.68 21.96
C LEU A 599 0.71 -5.75 20.86
N ASN A 600 1.84 -5.84 20.17
CA ASN A 600 2.17 -7.06 19.44
C ASN A 600 2.32 -8.21 20.43
N ILE A 601 1.92 -9.42 20.07
CA ILE A 601 2.24 -10.57 20.92
C ILE A 601 3.71 -10.90 20.74
N PRO A 602 4.45 -11.16 21.83
CA PRO A 602 5.86 -11.50 21.74
C PRO A 602 6.05 -12.75 20.87
N LYS A 603 7.10 -12.74 20.04
CA LYS A 603 7.53 -13.94 19.33
C LYS A 603 7.99 -14.96 20.39
N GLN A 604 7.23 -16.05 20.51
CA GLN A 604 7.63 -17.22 21.29
C GLN A 604 8.45 -18.12 20.38
N TYR A 605 9.75 -18.17 20.61
CA TYR A 605 10.65 -19.04 19.87
C TYR A 605 10.52 -20.47 20.37
N ILE A 606 10.65 -21.42 19.45
CA ILE A 606 10.52 -22.85 19.74
C ILE A 606 11.83 -23.58 19.47
N ASN A 607 11.97 -24.75 20.10
CA ASN A 607 13.09 -25.65 19.84
C ASN A 607 13.03 -26.19 18.42
N ILE A 608 14.21 -26.32 17.82
CA ILE A 608 14.42 -27.02 16.55
C ILE A 608 15.46 -28.12 16.77
N SER A 609 15.19 -29.29 16.21
CA SER A 609 16.10 -30.45 16.26
C SER A 609 17.07 -30.45 15.09
N LEU A 610 18.14 -31.24 15.19
CA LEU A 610 19.05 -31.44 14.06
C LEU A 610 18.36 -32.24 12.95
N GLU A 611 17.47 -33.17 13.30
CA GLU A 611 16.64 -33.96 12.37
C GLU A 611 15.73 -33.06 11.52
N ASP A 612 15.12 -32.03 12.12
CA ASP A 612 14.31 -31.05 11.40
C ASP A 612 15.13 -30.38 10.29
N LEU A 613 16.37 -29.99 10.60
CA LEU A 613 17.30 -29.35 9.67
C LEU A 613 17.83 -30.30 8.59
N LYS A 614 18.03 -31.58 8.92
CA LYS A 614 18.42 -32.61 7.94
C LYS A 614 17.31 -32.89 6.92
N SER A 615 16.05 -32.69 7.31
CA SER A 615 14.88 -33.02 6.50
C SER A 615 14.37 -31.88 5.59
N LEU A 616 15.11 -30.77 5.51
CA LEU A 616 14.71 -29.62 4.71
C LEU A 616 14.65 -29.95 3.22
N LYS A 617 13.67 -29.36 2.54
CA LYS A 617 13.42 -29.56 1.11
C LYS A 617 13.30 -28.23 0.39
N VAL A 618 13.68 -28.26 -0.88
CA VAL A 618 13.56 -27.15 -1.81
C VAL A 618 12.15 -27.12 -2.37
N LYS A 619 11.51 -25.95 -2.39
CA LYS A 619 10.23 -25.73 -3.08
C LYS A 619 10.37 -24.64 -4.13
N TRP A 620 9.98 -24.94 -5.36
CA TRP A 620 9.95 -23.99 -6.46
C TRP A 620 8.60 -23.26 -6.48
N ASN A 621 8.61 -21.95 -6.22
CA ASN A 621 7.42 -21.11 -6.27
C ASN A 621 7.44 -20.28 -7.56
N MET A 622 6.85 -20.84 -8.62
CA MET A 622 6.73 -20.24 -9.94
C MET A 622 5.39 -19.51 -10.11
N ASP A 623 5.36 -18.47 -10.94
CA ASP A 623 4.14 -17.76 -11.34
C ASP A 623 3.39 -17.05 -10.19
N ASN A 624 4.15 -16.35 -9.35
CA ASN A 624 3.53 -15.52 -8.33
C ASN A 624 2.69 -14.41 -9.01
N LYS A 625 1.35 -14.57 -9.01
CA LYS A 625 0.40 -13.64 -9.64
C LYS A 625 0.46 -12.23 -9.03
N ASN A 626 1.02 -12.11 -7.83
CA ASN A 626 1.24 -10.84 -7.18
C ASN A 626 2.44 -10.12 -7.81
N LYS A 627 2.23 -8.96 -8.44
CA LYS A 627 3.28 -8.17 -9.11
C LYS A 627 4.46 -7.82 -8.18
N TRP A 628 4.23 -7.80 -6.87
CA TRP A 628 5.24 -7.47 -5.85
C TRP A 628 6.02 -8.68 -5.33
N LYS A 629 5.62 -9.91 -5.65
CA LYS A 629 6.33 -11.12 -5.24
C LYS A 629 7.09 -11.68 -6.45
N GLN A 630 8.40 -11.83 -6.28
CA GLN A 630 9.27 -12.46 -7.27
C GLN A 630 9.07 -13.98 -7.22
N ASP A 631 9.31 -14.63 -8.37
CA ASP A 631 9.43 -16.09 -8.40
C ASP A 631 10.65 -16.46 -7.54
N ASN A 632 10.52 -17.50 -6.73
CA ASN A 632 11.54 -17.82 -5.73
C ASN A 632 11.66 -19.32 -5.49
N ILE A 633 12.81 -19.69 -4.95
CA ILE A 633 12.96 -20.95 -4.25
C ILE A 633 12.78 -20.69 -2.76
N GLU A 634 12.00 -21.54 -2.11
CA GLU A 634 11.72 -21.50 -0.69
C GLU A 634 12.20 -22.78 0.00
N ILE A 635 12.92 -22.63 1.10
CA ILE A 635 13.31 -23.73 2.00
C ILE A 635 12.75 -23.38 3.37
N SER A 636 11.73 -24.13 3.80
CA SER A 636 10.94 -23.83 4.99
C SER A 636 11.27 -24.76 6.13
N LEU A 637 11.45 -24.20 7.32
CA LEU A 637 11.55 -24.95 8.56
C LEU A 637 10.15 -25.46 8.92
N LYS A 638 10.03 -26.76 9.24
CA LYS A 638 8.75 -27.39 9.58
C LYS A 638 8.04 -26.71 10.77
N ASN A 639 8.83 -26.22 11.72
CA ASN A 639 8.36 -25.61 12.95
C ASN A 639 8.94 -24.19 13.07
N GLY A 640 8.13 -23.21 13.51
CA GLY A 640 8.66 -21.89 13.89
C GLY A 640 7.65 -20.93 14.51
N PRO A 641 8.09 -19.75 15.01
CA PRO A 641 9.37 -19.10 14.70
C PRO A 641 10.57 -19.67 15.47
N VAL A 642 11.73 -19.78 14.81
CA VAL A 642 13.03 -20.10 15.45
C VAL A 642 13.83 -18.82 15.72
N TYR A 643 14.89 -18.89 16.52
CA TYR A 643 15.79 -17.76 16.71
C TYR A 643 17.16 -18.07 16.14
N GLY A 644 17.69 -17.16 15.33
CA GLY A 644 19.04 -17.27 14.77
C GLY A 644 19.16 -16.66 13.39
N ASP A 645 20.29 -16.93 12.76
CA ASP A 645 20.62 -16.45 11.43
C ASP A 645 20.78 -17.64 10.47
N ALA A 646 20.53 -17.38 9.19
CA ALA A 646 20.82 -18.32 8.11
C ALA A 646 21.55 -17.60 6.99
N GLN A 647 22.61 -18.23 6.50
CA GLN A 647 23.31 -17.83 5.29
C GLN A 647 23.06 -18.86 4.22
N CYS A 648 22.82 -18.42 3.00
CA CYS A 648 22.54 -19.32 1.88
C CYS A 648 23.48 -19.03 0.71
N GLU A 649 24.03 -20.11 0.18
CA GLU A 649 24.73 -20.21 -1.09
C GLU A 649 23.85 -21.03 -2.03
N SER A 650 23.65 -20.54 -3.25
CA SER A 650 22.83 -21.24 -4.25
C SER A 650 23.37 -21.00 -5.65
N HIS A 651 23.44 -22.07 -6.44
CA HIS A 651 23.90 -22.08 -7.81
C HIS A 651 22.83 -22.72 -8.69
N PHE A 652 22.56 -22.09 -9.83
CA PHE A 652 21.50 -22.51 -10.74
C PHE A 652 22.08 -23.04 -12.04
N PHE A 653 21.42 -24.04 -12.61
CA PHE A 653 21.83 -24.67 -13.87
C PHE A 653 20.61 -24.81 -14.79
N ALA A 654 20.77 -24.43 -16.05
CA ALA A 654 19.78 -24.66 -17.11
C ALA A 654 20.02 -26.03 -17.74
N LYS A 655 19.32 -26.37 -18.83
CA LYS A 655 19.41 -27.70 -19.48
C LYS A 655 20.86 -28.16 -19.73
N ASN A 656 21.69 -27.28 -20.28
CA ASN A 656 23.07 -27.60 -20.72
C ASN A 656 24.15 -26.65 -20.18
N GLN A 657 23.80 -25.61 -19.41
CA GLN A 657 24.75 -24.58 -19.02
C GLN A 657 24.45 -23.96 -17.66
N PRO A 658 25.47 -23.48 -16.93
CA PRO A 658 25.28 -22.68 -15.73
C PRO A 658 24.46 -21.44 -16.00
N VAL A 659 23.70 -20.98 -15.00
CA VAL A 659 23.03 -19.69 -15.07
C VAL A 659 23.50 -18.79 -13.95
N THR A 660 24.13 -17.67 -14.32
CA THR A 660 24.56 -16.65 -13.36
C THR A 660 23.48 -15.60 -13.22
N PHE A 661 23.01 -15.37 -11.99
CA PHE A 661 21.94 -14.41 -11.69
C PHE A 661 22.38 -13.39 -10.64
N LYS A 662 21.74 -12.22 -10.63
CA LYS A 662 21.79 -11.30 -9.49
C LYS A 662 20.80 -11.79 -8.42
N SER A 663 21.14 -12.86 -7.70
CA SER A 663 20.25 -13.41 -6.68
C SER A 663 20.08 -12.46 -5.49
N ARG A 664 18.84 -12.27 -5.02
CA ARG A 664 18.56 -11.64 -3.73
C ARG A 664 18.14 -12.73 -2.74
N THR A 665 19.01 -13.05 -1.80
CA THR A 665 18.75 -13.98 -0.70
C THR A 665 18.26 -13.22 0.53
N GLY A 666 17.15 -13.67 1.11
CA GLY A 666 16.64 -13.18 2.40
C GLY A 666 16.20 -14.32 3.30
N PHE A 667 16.65 -14.33 4.55
CA PHE A 667 16.03 -15.13 5.60
C PHE A 667 14.82 -14.33 6.12
N HIS A 668 13.62 -14.79 5.81
CA HIS A 668 12.39 -14.05 6.08
C HIS A 668 11.61 -14.70 7.24
N ASP A 669 11.16 -13.87 8.17
CA ASP A 669 10.20 -14.19 9.24
C ASP A 669 10.58 -15.35 10.17
N ASN A 670 11.88 -15.69 10.28
CA ASN A 670 12.41 -16.73 11.19
C ASN A 670 11.78 -18.12 10.98
N ARG A 671 11.34 -18.42 9.75
CA ARG A 671 10.68 -19.68 9.39
C ARG A 671 11.15 -20.24 8.06
N GLN A 672 11.67 -19.40 7.16
CA GLN A 672 11.99 -19.82 5.81
C GLN A 672 13.13 -19.00 5.22
N ILE A 673 13.87 -19.62 4.32
CA ILE A 673 14.84 -18.96 3.46
C ILE A 673 14.20 -18.81 2.10
N ARG A 674 14.21 -17.58 1.57
CA ARG A 674 13.76 -17.32 0.19
C ARG A 674 14.92 -16.81 -0.65
N ILE A 675 15.08 -17.46 -1.79
CA ILE A 675 16.03 -17.09 -2.83
C ILE A 675 15.19 -16.57 -3.99
N SER A 676 15.11 -15.24 -4.09
CA SER A 676 14.32 -14.59 -5.13
C SER A 676 15.20 -14.29 -6.35
N LEU A 677 14.68 -14.62 -7.53
CA LEU A 677 15.27 -14.30 -8.84
C LEU A 677 14.28 -13.46 -9.66
N GLU A 678 14.74 -12.85 -10.75
CA GLU A 678 13.80 -12.23 -11.68
C GLU A 678 12.92 -13.31 -12.34
N LYS A 679 11.66 -12.98 -12.66
CA LYS A 679 10.67 -13.97 -13.14
C LYS A 679 11.13 -14.77 -14.38
N ARG A 680 11.92 -14.16 -15.26
CA ARG A 680 12.45 -14.83 -16.45
C ARG A 680 13.60 -15.77 -16.12
N GLU A 681 14.37 -15.46 -15.08
CA GLU A 681 15.59 -16.18 -14.68
C GLU A 681 15.26 -17.55 -14.07
N LEU A 682 14.35 -17.61 -13.10
CA LEU A 682 13.97 -18.89 -12.46
C LEU A 682 13.27 -19.84 -13.43
N LYS A 683 12.61 -19.31 -14.47
CA LYS A 683 11.98 -20.12 -15.53
C LYS A 683 13.03 -20.92 -16.31
N MET A 684 14.21 -20.32 -16.56
CA MET A 684 15.30 -20.95 -17.30
C MET A 684 16.05 -22.03 -16.51
N ALA A 685 16.10 -21.90 -15.18
CA ALA A 685 16.76 -22.88 -14.32
C ALA A 685 16.01 -24.22 -14.30
N GLN A 686 16.76 -25.31 -14.48
CA GLN A 686 16.29 -26.70 -14.43
C GLN A 686 16.81 -27.45 -13.20
N ALA A 687 17.92 -26.99 -12.61
CA ALA A 687 18.44 -27.51 -11.35
C ALA A 687 18.95 -26.38 -10.46
N VAL A 688 18.94 -26.63 -9.16
CA VAL A 688 19.59 -25.81 -8.14
C VAL A 688 20.42 -26.70 -7.24
N TYR A 689 21.59 -26.25 -6.82
CA TYR A 689 22.27 -26.82 -5.67
C TYR A 689 22.94 -25.74 -4.84
N GLY A 690 23.21 -26.05 -3.59
CA GLY A 690 23.80 -25.08 -2.69
C GLY A 690 23.95 -25.58 -1.28
N LYS A 691 24.23 -24.63 -0.40
CA LYS A 691 24.37 -24.87 1.04
C LYS A 691 23.61 -23.80 1.81
N ILE A 692 23.09 -24.20 2.96
CA ILE A 692 22.57 -23.28 3.96
C ILE A 692 23.35 -23.50 5.24
N LYS A 693 23.96 -22.44 5.76
CA LYS A 693 24.56 -22.43 7.09
C LYS A 693 23.57 -21.84 8.07
N PHE A 694 23.13 -22.67 9.00
CA PHE A 694 22.27 -22.32 10.11
C PHE A 694 23.10 -22.00 11.35
N ASP A 695 22.80 -20.85 11.94
CA ASP A 695 23.26 -20.43 13.26
C ASP A 695 22.01 -20.22 14.12
N LEU A 696 21.48 -21.32 14.69
CA LEU A 696 20.18 -21.33 15.36
C LEU A 696 20.32 -21.58 16.87
N ARG A 697 19.34 -21.10 17.63
CA ARG A 697 19.22 -21.33 19.07
C ARG A 697 18.25 -22.46 19.35
N THR A 698 18.66 -23.36 20.24
CA THR A 698 17.87 -24.50 20.73
C THR A 698 18.05 -24.63 22.25
N ASP A 699 17.45 -25.67 22.84
CA ASP A 699 17.36 -25.85 24.29
C ASP A 699 16.73 -24.61 24.94
N ILE A 700 15.60 -24.20 24.36
CA ILE A 700 14.81 -23.04 24.72
C ILE A 700 13.90 -23.40 25.87
N GLU A 701 13.97 -22.58 26.91
CA GLU A 701 13.11 -22.66 28.08
C GLU A 701 12.52 -21.29 28.39
N THR A 702 11.22 -21.26 28.68
CA THR A 702 10.51 -20.05 29.11
C THR A 702 10.37 -20.08 30.63
N ILE A 703 10.82 -19.03 31.30
CA ILE A 703 10.47 -18.79 32.71
C ILE A 703 9.36 -17.75 32.77
N VAL A 704 8.43 -17.94 33.69
CA VAL A 704 7.33 -17.03 33.99
C VAL A 704 7.42 -16.66 35.46
N LEU A 705 7.38 -15.36 35.74
CA LEU A 705 7.40 -14.79 37.09
C LEU A 705 6.11 -13.99 37.26
N ASP A 706 5.13 -14.57 37.97
CA ASP A 706 3.79 -13.97 38.13
C ASP A 706 3.61 -13.21 39.46
N ASP A 707 4.47 -13.46 40.46
CA ASP A 707 4.51 -12.74 41.73
C ASP A 707 5.82 -11.97 41.88
N LEU A 708 5.78 -10.67 41.57
CA LEU A 708 6.95 -9.77 41.63
C LEU A 708 7.07 -9.02 42.97
N THR A 709 6.32 -9.44 44.01
CA THR A 709 6.55 -8.93 45.38
C THR A 709 7.93 -9.36 45.89
N LYS A 710 8.34 -10.59 45.53
CA LYS A 710 9.71 -11.07 45.70
C LYS A 710 10.62 -10.28 44.76
N LYS A 711 11.56 -9.50 45.31
CA LYS A 711 12.49 -8.68 44.49
C LYS A 711 13.56 -9.50 43.78
N ASN A 712 13.88 -10.71 44.27
CA ASN A 712 14.96 -11.55 43.74
C ASN A 712 14.48 -12.98 43.47
N PHE A 713 14.76 -13.49 42.29
CA PHE A 713 14.42 -14.83 41.84
C PHE A 713 15.68 -15.57 41.42
N GLU A 714 15.78 -16.84 41.78
CA GLU A 714 16.75 -17.77 41.24
C GLU A 714 15.98 -18.96 40.67
N LYS A 715 16.26 -19.30 39.40
CA LYS A 715 15.63 -20.45 38.73
C LYS A 715 16.72 -21.32 38.11
N VAL A 716 16.67 -22.61 38.43
CA VAL A 716 17.47 -23.63 37.73
C VAL A 716 16.69 -24.09 36.51
N LEU A 717 17.28 -23.95 35.33
CA LEU A 717 16.70 -24.44 34.07
C LEU A 717 16.95 -25.95 33.92
N LYS A 718 16.27 -26.60 32.98
CA LYS A 718 16.39 -28.06 32.72
C LYS A 718 17.81 -28.50 32.40
N ASN A 719 18.63 -27.60 31.86
CA ASN A 719 20.05 -27.85 31.57
C ASN A 719 20.99 -27.63 32.78
N GLY A 720 20.43 -27.45 33.99
CA GLY A 720 21.17 -27.27 35.24
C GLY A 720 21.73 -25.85 35.44
N LYS A 721 21.64 -24.96 34.45
CA LYS A 721 22.12 -23.58 34.58
C LYS A 721 21.17 -22.76 35.44
N LYS A 722 21.74 -21.99 36.36
CA LYS A 722 21.04 -21.06 37.24
C LYS A 722 20.88 -19.71 36.55
N VAL A 723 19.68 -19.14 36.59
CA VAL A 723 19.40 -17.75 36.21
C VAL A 723 18.97 -16.99 37.45
N ALA A 724 19.56 -15.82 37.68
CA ALA A 724 19.09 -14.88 38.68
C ALA A 724 18.38 -13.70 38.01
N VAL A 725 17.23 -13.30 38.57
CA VAL A 725 16.44 -12.16 38.11
C VAL A 725 16.14 -11.28 39.31
N THR A 726 16.50 -10.00 39.23
CA THR A 726 16.18 -8.99 40.24
C THR A 726 15.22 -7.98 39.65
N CYS A 727 14.10 -7.78 40.32
CA CYS A 727 13.07 -6.81 40.01
C CYS A 727 13.17 -5.65 41.02
N ASN A 728 13.37 -4.44 40.51
CA ASN A 728 13.34 -3.22 41.31
C ASN A 728 12.46 -2.17 40.64
N GLN A 729 11.23 -2.01 41.14
CA GLN A 729 10.23 -1.10 40.56
C GLN A 729 9.99 -1.42 39.07
N ASN A 730 10.30 -0.50 38.16
CA ASN A 730 10.20 -0.69 36.72
C ASN A 730 11.47 -1.26 36.06
N GLN A 731 12.51 -1.60 36.84
CA GLN A 731 13.75 -2.18 36.35
C GLN A 731 13.81 -3.69 36.57
N LEU A 732 14.35 -4.38 35.56
CA LEU A 732 14.68 -5.80 35.60
C LEU A 732 16.16 -6.00 35.33
N ILE A 733 16.86 -6.70 36.22
CA ILE A 733 18.25 -7.11 36.06
C ILE A 733 18.29 -8.63 35.94
N ILE A 734 18.88 -9.13 34.86
CA ILE A 734 18.98 -10.57 34.57
C ILE A 734 20.45 -10.97 34.56
N VAL A 735 20.77 -12.02 35.31
CA VAL A 735 22.06 -12.71 35.30
C VAL A 735 21.88 -14.07 34.63
N PRO A 736 22.15 -14.18 33.31
CA PRO A 736 21.82 -15.38 32.54
C PRO A 736 22.86 -16.51 32.64
N ASN A 737 24.02 -16.30 33.28
CA ASN A 737 25.07 -17.32 33.48
C ASN A 737 25.42 -18.13 32.22
N GLY A 738 25.78 -17.44 31.14
CA GLY A 738 26.17 -18.06 29.87
C GLY A 738 25.01 -18.56 29.01
N LEU A 739 23.76 -18.33 29.42
CA LEU A 739 22.57 -18.51 28.57
C LEU A 739 22.35 -17.28 27.68
N LYS A 740 21.69 -17.48 26.54
CA LYS A 740 21.28 -16.38 25.67
C LYS A 740 19.81 -16.02 25.94
N ILE A 741 19.54 -14.77 26.31
CA ILE A 741 18.17 -14.23 26.36
C ILE A 741 17.68 -14.07 24.92
N LEU A 742 16.57 -14.73 24.58
CA LEU A 742 15.94 -14.69 23.25
C LEU A 742 14.78 -13.70 23.17
N SER A 743 13.94 -13.70 24.20
CA SER A 743 12.81 -12.78 24.34
C SER A 743 12.61 -12.42 25.80
N LEU A 744 12.10 -11.21 26.03
CA LEU A 744 11.71 -10.68 27.31
C LEU A 744 10.37 -9.98 27.12
N SER A 745 9.43 -10.19 28.02
CA SER A 745 8.15 -9.49 28.04
C SER A 745 7.75 -9.23 29.47
N GLY A 746 7.38 -7.99 29.76
CA GLY A 746 6.80 -7.60 31.03
C GLY A 746 5.36 -7.17 30.80
N TYR A 747 4.47 -7.56 31.68
CA TYR A 747 3.04 -7.29 31.59
C TYR A 747 2.58 -6.54 32.83
N ASP A 748 1.66 -5.60 32.67
CA ASP A 748 1.07 -4.87 33.80
C ASP A 748 -0.05 -5.67 34.50
N LYS A 749 -0.77 -4.99 35.41
CA LYS A 749 -1.93 -5.56 36.12
C LYS A 749 -3.10 -5.94 35.21
N TYR A 750 -3.15 -5.43 33.98
CA TYR A 750 -4.17 -5.73 33.00
C TYR A 750 -3.71 -6.80 32.00
N ASN A 751 -2.55 -7.42 32.24
CA ASN A 751 -1.90 -8.38 31.35
C ASN A 751 -1.57 -7.76 29.98
N LEU A 752 -1.34 -6.45 29.92
CA LEU A 752 -0.88 -5.76 28.72
C LEU A 752 0.64 -5.68 28.73
N ARG A 753 1.23 -6.02 27.59
CA ARG A 753 2.68 -6.03 27.45
C ARG A 753 3.22 -4.61 27.44
N LEU A 754 4.13 -4.33 28.38
CA LEU A 754 4.83 -3.08 28.54
C LEU A 754 6.02 -3.01 27.59
N ARG A 755 6.24 -1.82 27.02
CA ARG A 755 7.45 -1.51 26.27
C ARG A 755 8.64 -1.45 27.24
N HIS A 756 9.83 -1.83 26.78
CA HIS A 756 11.06 -1.70 27.57
C HIS A 756 12.23 -1.17 26.73
N THR A 757 13.30 -0.76 27.41
CA THR A 757 14.57 -0.37 26.77
C THR A 757 15.28 -1.57 26.18
N PHE A 758 16.22 -1.32 25.27
CA PHE A 758 17.19 -2.36 24.89
C PHE A 758 18.03 -2.74 26.11
N GLY A 759 18.38 -4.03 26.21
CA GLY A 759 19.18 -4.53 27.32
C GLY A 759 20.59 -3.97 27.24
N ASN A 760 21.00 -3.22 28.27
CA ASN A 760 22.39 -2.81 28.41
C ASN A 760 23.14 -3.93 29.13
N SER A 761 24.03 -4.62 28.41
CA SER A 761 24.91 -5.63 28.99
C SER A 761 26.06 -4.94 29.72
N SER A 762 26.20 -5.19 31.02
CA SER A 762 27.37 -4.73 31.79
C SER A 762 28.59 -5.62 31.50
N LYS A 763 29.81 -5.12 31.82
CA LYS A 763 31.06 -5.91 31.73
C LYS A 763 31.02 -7.23 32.55
N ARG A 764 30.09 -7.36 33.49
CA ARG A 764 29.92 -8.55 34.36
C ARG A 764 28.88 -9.55 33.85
N GLY A 765 28.44 -9.44 32.59
CA GLY A 765 27.51 -10.40 31.98
C GLY A 765 26.05 -10.26 32.43
N GLN A 766 25.69 -9.18 33.12
CA GLN A 766 24.32 -8.88 33.53
C GLN A 766 23.63 -8.02 32.48
N SER A 767 22.33 -8.23 32.26
CA SER A 767 21.51 -7.41 31.35
C SER A 767 20.47 -6.63 32.16
N SER A 768 20.44 -5.31 32.00
CA SER A 768 19.44 -4.44 32.66
C SER A 768 18.44 -3.89 31.65
N TYR A 769 17.17 -3.91 32.03
CA TYR A 769 16.03 -3.44 31.25
C TYR A 769 15.16 -2.53 32.11
N LEU A 770 14.74 -1.39 31.55
CA LEU A 770 13.75 -0.52 32.17
C LEU A 770 12.44 -0.62 31.39
N PHE A 771 11.33 -0.79 32.10
CA PHE A 771 9.98 -0.90 31.55
C PHE A 771 9.23 0.43 31.65
N TYR A 772 8.42 0.69 30.64
CA TYR A 772 7.44 1.76 30.61
C TYR A 772 6.17 1.35 31.34
N GLY A 773 6.19 1.42 32.67
CA GLY A 773 5.19 0.85 33.57
C GLY A 773 5.86 -0.09 34.58
N ILE A 774 5.15 -0.42 35.66
CA ILE A 774 5.61 -1.44 36.61
C ILE A 774 5.08 -2.80 36.15
N PRO A 775 5.97 -3.74 35.78
CA PRO A 775 5.54 -5.10 35.46
C PRO A 775 4.96 -5.77 36.70
N LYS A 776 3.90 -6.55 36.50
CA LYS A 776 3.31 -7.49 37.46
C LYS A 776 3.59 -8.94 37.09
N LYS A 777 3.88 -9.19 35.82
CA LYS A 777 4.31 -10.49 35.31
C LYS A 777 5.49 -10.31 34.36
N ILE A 778 6.48 -11.20 34.44
CA ILE A 778 7.61 -11.26 33.50
C ILE A 778 7.67 -12.64 32.84
N GLU A 779 7.83 -12.66 31.52
CA GLU A 779 8.13 -13.86 30.73
C GLU A 779 9.48 -13.69 30.04
N ILE A 780 10.38 -14.66 30.20
CA ILE A 780 11.71 -14.64 29.57
C ILE A 780 11.98 -15.97 28.90
N GLN A 781 12.42 -15.95 27.64
CA GLN A 781 12.95 -17.13 26.97
C GLN A 781 14.47 -17.11 26.97
N PHE A 782 15.06 -18.21 27.44
CA PHE A 782 16.49 -18.47 27.38
C PHE A 782 16.79 -19.57 26.39
N SER A 783 17.99 -19.55 25.82
CA SER A 783 18.56 -20.67 25.07
C SER A 783 19.84 -21.15 25.72
N GLY A 784 19.90 -22.46 25.95
CA GLY A 784 21.06 -23.17 26.49
C GLY A 784 22.12 -23.52 25.46
N LYS A 785 21.72 -23.72 24.20
CA LYS A 785 22.57 -24.27 23.14
C LYS A 785 22.42 -23.53 21.82
N LYS A 786 23.48 -23.64 21.01
CA LYS A 786 23.55 -23.14 19.64
C LYS A 786 23.72 -24.34 18.72
N ILE A 787 22.94 -24.41 17.65
CA ILE A 787 23.14 -25.34 16.54
C ILE A 787 23.88 -24.57 15.44
N ASP A 788 25.10 -25.01 15.13
CA ASP A 788 25.81 -24.64 13.90
C ASP A 788 25.70 -25.84 12.96
N TYR A 789 24.96 -25.70 11.87
CA TYR A 789 24.69 -26.79 10.94
C TYR A 789 24.69 -26.31 9.50
N VAL A 790 25.33 -27.07 8.62
CA VAL A 790 25.34 -26.81 7.18
C VAL A 790 24.47 -27.85 6.49
N HIS A 791 23.36 -27.40 5.93
CA HIS A 791 22.48 -28.22 5.10
C HIS A 791 22.88 -28.05 3.63
N ALA A 792 23.40 -29.10 3.01
CA ALA A 792 23.55 -29.15 1.56
C ALA A 792 22.20 -29.51 0.93
N PHE A 793 21.85 -28.83 -0.16
CA PHE A 793 20.63 -29.12 -0.91
C PHE A 793 20.92 -29.18 -2.40
N GLU A 794 20.17 -30.02 -3.09
CA GLU A 794 20.21 -30.22 -4.53
C GLU A 794 18.80 -30.62 -4.97
N ASP A 795 18.27 -29.99 -6.01
CA ASP A 795 16.92 -30.25 -6.49
C ASP A 795 16.79 -29.96 -7.99
N PHE A 796 15.96 -30.76 -8.67
CA PHE A 796 15.76 -30.74 -10.11
C PHE A 796 14.30 -30.46 -10.45
N LYS A 797 14.07 -29.37 -11.19
CA LYS A 797 12.75 -29.03 -11.76
C LYS A 797 12.51 -29.74 -13.09
N GLY A 798 13.57 -30.08 -13.81
CA GLY A 798 13.51 -30.75 -15.10
C GLY A 798 14.85 -31.39 -15.46
N GLU A 799 14.94 -31.93 -16.67
CA GLU A 799 16.13 -32.65 -17.13
C GLU A 799 17.35 -31.74 -17.32
N VAL A 800 18.52 -32.23 -16.90
CA VAL A 800 19.82 -31.59 -17.11
C VAL A 800 20.82 -32.57 -17.70
N ASN A 801 21.78 -32.07 -18.47
CA ASN A 801 22.95 -32.87 -18.85
C ASN A 801 23.81 -33.15 -17.60
N LYS A 802 23.81 -34.41 -17.14
CA LYS A 802 24.51 -34.84 -15.92
C LYS A 802 26.02 -34.54 -15.97
N ALA A 803 26.69 -34.79 -17.08
CA ALA A 803 28.13 -34.56 -17.22
C ALA A 803 28.48 -33.07 -17.12
N SER A 804 27.73 -32.21 -17.81
CA SER A 804 27.90 -30.76 -17.73
C SER A 804 27.57 -30.20 -16.35
N TYR A 805 26.56 -30.77 -15.68
CA TYR A 805 26.15 -30.39 -14.34
C TYR A 805 27.21 -30.76 -13.28
N GLU A 806 27.77 -31.97 -13.34
CA GLU A 806 28.87 -32.38 -12.46
C GLU A 806 30.15 -31.56 -12.71
N SER A 807 30.48 -31.28 -13.98
CA SER A 807 31.57 -30.36 -14.32
C SER A 807 31.35 -28.97 -13.72
N PHE A 808 30.11 -28.49 -13.69
CA PHE A 808 29.76 -27.21 -13.08
C PHE A 808 29.93 -27.23 -11.56
N LYS A 809 29.50 -28.30 -10.86
CA LYS A 809 29.72 -28.47 -9.41
C LYS A 809 31.21 -28.44 -9.07
N ASN A 810 32.02 -29.20 -9.81
CA ASN A 810 33.48 -29.22 -9.64
C ASN A 810 34.11 -27.85 -9.87
N LYS A 811 33.62 -27.08 -10.85
CA LYS A 811 34.08 -25.71 -11.09
C LYS A 811 33.80 -24.80 -9.89
N ILE A 812 32.60 -24.85 -9.33
CA ILE A 812 32.23 -24.04 -8.16
C ILE A 812 33.06 -24.40 -6.93
N GLU A 813 33.35 -25.68 -6.68
CA GLU A 813 34.24 -26.08 -5.57
C GLU A 813 35.67 -25.53 -5.75
N ARG A 814 36.19 -25.49 -6.98
CA ARG A 814 37.47 -24.84 -7.27
C ARG A 814 37.41 -23.33 -7.01
N GLU A 815 36.33 -22.66 -7.44
CA GLU A 815 36.10 -21.23 -7.17
C GLU A 815 36.07 -20.93 -5.66
N LYS A 816 35.45 -21.81 -4.84
CA LYS A 816 35.43 -21.66 -3.38
C LYS A 816 36.83 -21.58 -2.79
N GLU A 817 37.73 -22.46 -3.19
CA GLU A 817 39.09 -22.46 -2.66
C GLU A 817 39.84 -21.16 -3.01
N ILE A 818 39.62 -20.62 -4.22
CA ILE A 818 40.16 -19.31 -4.63
C ILE A 818 39.58 -18.19 -3.76
N VAL A 819 38.26 -18.14 -3.57
CA VAL A 819 37.62 -17.11 -2.75
C VAL A 819 37.98 -17.23 -1.27
N LYS A 820 38.20 -18.45 -0.76
CA LYS A 820 38.69 -18.70 0.60
C LYS A 820 40.07 -18.09 0.80
N VAL A 821 41.01 -18.35 -0.12
CA VAL A 821 42.35 -17.75 -0.12
C VAL A 821 42.24 -16.23 -0.24
N LEU A 822 41.42 -15.72 -1.15
CA LEU A 822 41.22 -14.29 -1.37
C LEU A 822 40.65 -13.57 -0.13
N ASN A 823 39.68 -14.17 0.56
CA ASN A 823 39.13 -13.65 1.81
C ASN A 823 40.15 -13.65 2.93
N LYS A 824 40.96 -14.72 3.05
CA LYS A 824 42.07 -14.79 4.01
C LYS A 824 43.09 -13.69 3.74
N LEU A 825 43.55 -13.57 2.49
CA LEU A 825 44.43 -12.50 2.04
C LEU A 825 43.84 -11.13 2.37
N GLY A 826 42.55 -10.90 2.09
CA GLY A 826 41.89 -9.64 2.39
C GLY A 826 41.86 -9.31 3.88
N LYS A 827 41.70 -10.30 4.77
CA LYS A 827 41.76 -10.11 6.23
C LYS A 827 43.18 -9.82 6.69
N ASP A 828 44.14 -10.64 6.26
CA ASP A 828 45.54 -10.54 6.69
C ASP A 828 46.19 -9.25 6.16
N PHE A 829 45.85 -8.84 4.94
CA PHE A 829 46.29 -7.58 4.34
C PHE A 829 45.65 -6.36 5.02
N ASN A 830 44.37 -6.46 5.43
CA ASN A 830 43.70 -5.41 6.22
C ASN A 830 44.26 -5.28 7.64
N TRP A 831 44.90 -6.31 8.21
CA TRP A 831 45.59 -6.19 9.49
C TRP A 831 46.86 -5.33 9.38
N MET A 832 47.50 -5.30 8.21
CA MET A 832 48.67 -4.45 7.91
C MET A 832 48.34 -3.02 7.44
N LYS A 833 47.16 -2.50 7.83
CA LYS A 833 46.42 -1.32 7.34
C LYS A 833 47.14 0.04 7.14
N SER A 834 48.46 0.13 7.28
CA SER A 834 49.26 1.35 7.04
C SER A 834 50.72 1.12 6.59
N LYS A 835 51.11 -0.11 6.22
CA LYS A 835 52.54 -0.47 6.08
C LYS A 835 52.90 -1.41 4.93
N ASN A 836 52.04 -1.71 3.97
CA ASN A 836 52.40 -2.69 2.93
C ASN A 836 52.56 -2.05 1.54
N PRO A 837 53.77 -2.04 0.94
CA PRO A 837 54.02 -1.43 -0.37
C PRO A 837 53.90 -2.38 -1.57
N TYR A 838 53.81 -3.70 -1.38
CA TYR A 838 54.43 -4.63 -2.34
C TYR A 838 53.61 -5.88 -2.71
N GLY A 839 52.34 -5.69 -3.03
CA GLY A 839 51.47 -6.81 -3.39
C GLY A 839 51.26 -7.76 -2.21
N ILE A 840 50.69 -8.93 -2.47
CA ILE A 840 50.37 -9.91 -1.42
C ILE A 840 51.60 -10.71 -0.97
N ALA A 841 52.67 -10.80 -1.76
CA ALA A 841 53.85 -11.62 -1.44
C ALA A 841 54.64 -11.10 -0.23
N SER A 842 54.48 -9.82 0.07
CA SER A 842 54.94 -9.16 1.29
C SER A 842 54.48 -9.85 2.58
N LEU A 843 53.31 -10.51 2.58
CA LEU A 843 52.82 -11.34 3.69
C LEU A 843 53.73 -12.54 3.98
N TYR A 844 54.63 -12.92 3.08
CA TYR A 844 55.56 -14.03 3.25
C TYR A 844 57.00 -13.55 3.48
N TYR A 845 57.41 -12.49 2.78
CA TYR A 845 58.80 -12.06 2.71
C TYR A 845 59.18 -10.93 3.67
N ILE A 846 58.22 -10.12 4.14
CA ILE A 846 58.51 -9.03 5.08
C ILE A 846 58.38 -9.55 6.51
N GLU A 847 59.40 -9.30 7.31
CA GLU A 847 59.42 -9.62 8.73
C GLU A 847 58.57 -8.61 9.52
N ASP A 848 57.61 -9.11 10.31
CA ASP A 848 56.88 -8.28 11.26
C ASP A 848 57.71 -8.12 12.56
N ARG A 849 57.52 -6.98 13.25
CA ARG A 849 58.18 -6.67 14.54
C ARG A 849 57.86 -7.68 15.66
N TYR A 850 56.93 -8.60 15.43
CA TYR A 850 56.45 -9.60 16.38
C TYR A 850 56.79 -11.04 16.00
N ASN A 851 57.67 -11.29 15.00
CA ASN A 851 58.11 -12.64 14.60
C ASN A 851 56.97 -13.67 14.46
N LYS A 852 55.82 -13.26 13.93
CA LYS A 852 54.69 -14.18 13.69
C LYS A 852 55.00 -15.11 12.52
N LYS A 853 54.54 -16.37 12.61
CA LYS A 853 54.48 -17.33 11.49
C LYS A 853 53.97 -16.63 10.22
N LYS A 854 54.65 -16.84 9.09
CA LYS A 854 54.28 -16.32 7.76
C LYS A 854 52.77 -16.55 7.50
N PRO A 855 51.92 -15.50 7.44
CA PRO A 855 50.46 -15.62 7.32
C PRO A 855 49.98 -16.47 6.13
N ILE A 856 50.77 -16.51 5.06
CA ILE A 856 50.51 -17.28 3.84
C ILE A 856 51.66 -18.23 3.53
N GLY A 857 51.36 -19.29 2.77
CA GLY A 857 52.39 -20.21 2.27
C GLY A 857 53.08 -19.67 1.01
N GLN A 858 54.29 -20.19 0.75
CA GLN A 858 55.12 -19.77 -0.39
C GLN A 858 54.41 -19.90 -1.74
N LYS A 859 53.61 -20.96 -1.96
CA LYS A 859 52.86 -21.15 -3.21
C LYS A 859 51.86 -20.02 -3.50
N ILE A 860 51.26 -19.43 -2.47
CA ILE A 860 50.34 -18.30 -2.61
C ILE A 860 51.16 -17.01 -2.80
N ALA A 861 52.24 -16.83 -2.04
CA ALA A 861 53.13 -15.69 -2.23
C ALA A 861 53.70 -15.65 -3.67
N HIS A 862 54.08 -16.79 -4.23
CA HIS A 862 54.63 -16.90 -5.60
C HIS A 862 53.59 -16.73 -6.72
N SER A 863 52.31 -16.61 -6.37
CA SER A 863 51.24 -16.33 -7.32
C SER A 863 51.04 -14.84 -7.61
N ASP A 864 51.87 -13.98 -7.03
CA ASP A 864 51.76 -12.53 -7.15
C ASP A 864 52.74 -11.95 -8.19
N PRO A 865 52.26 -11.51 -9.37
CA PRO A 865 53.13 -10.91 -10.38
C PRO A 865 53.79 -9.62 -9.93
N MET A 866 53.14 -8.83 -9.08
CA MET A 866 53.74 -7.60 -8.55
C MET A 866 54.86 -7.95 -7.59
N GLY A 867 54.61 -8.89 -6.67
CA GLY A 867 55.62 -9.36 -5.71
C GLY A 867 56.85 -10.00 -6.38
N ALA A 868 56.69 -10.68 -7.51
CA ALA A 868 57.81 -11.28 -8.23
C ALA A 868 58.85 -10.25 -8.68
N LEU A 869 58.39 -9.07 -9.13
CA LEU A 869 59.26 -7.96 -9.53
C LEU A 869 60.09 -7.43 -8.36
N ILE A 870 59.59 -7.56 -7.13
CA ILE A 870 60.19 -6.97 -5.93
C ILE A 870 61.07 -7.98 -5.18
N PHE A 871 60.61 -9.22 -5.05
CA PHE A 871 61.28 -10.27 -4.27
C PHE A 871 62.06 -11.27 -5.14
N GLY A 872 62.04 -11.11 -6.47
CA GLY A 872 62.90 -11.84 -7.40
C GLY A 872 62.58 -13.33 -7.60
N TYR A 873 61.34 -13.76 -7.32
CA TYR A 873 60.91 -15.15 -7.59
C TYR A 873 60.20 -15.28 -8.93
N LYS A 874 60.21 -16.49 -9.52
CA LYS A 874 59.42 -16.80 -10.73
C LYS A 874 57.94 -17.00 -10.36
N THR A 875 57.05 -16.23 -10.97
CA THR A 875 55.61 -16.36 -10.75
C THR A 875 55.08 -17.74 -11.13
N LYS A 876 54.20 -18.29 -10.29
CA LYS A 876 53.47 -19.53 -10.57
C LYS A 876 52.00 -19.38 -10.13
N PRO A 877 51.01 -19.67 -10.99
CA PRO A 877 49.62 -19.53 -10.62
C PRO A 877 49.24 -20.56 -9.55
N TYR A 878 48.55 -20.11 -8.51
CA TYR A 878 47.99 -20.99 -7.48
C TYR A 878 46.61 -21.46 -7.94
N LEU A 879 46.46 -22.77 -8.15
CA LEU A 879 45.22 -23.36 -8.68
C LEU A 879 44.72 -22.68 -9.97
N GLY A 880 45.62 -22.19 -10.81
CA GLY A 880 45.30 -21.48 -12.06
C GLY A 880 45.02 -19.99 -11.92
N TYR A 881 45.31 -19.39 -10.76
CA TYR A 881 45.08 -17.96 -10.48
C TYR A 881 46.34 -17.24 -10.02
N TYR A 882 46.48 -15.99 -10.45
CA TYR A 882 47.40 -15.02 -9.90
C TYR A 882 46.67 -14.12 -8.91
N PHE A 883 47.24 -13.90 -7.73
CA PHE A 883 46.66 -13.02 -6.73
C PHE A 883 47.48 -11.74 -6.65
N THR A 884 46.83 -10.58 -6.81
CA THR A 884 47.51 -9.27 -6.88
C THR A 884 46.68 -8.18 -6.22
N CYS A 885 47.31 -7.07 -5.87
CA CYS A 885 46.58 -5.86 -5.49
C CYS A 885 45.99 -5.16 -6.72
N ALA A 886 44.79 -4.58 -6.57
CA ALA A 886 44.22 -3.66 -7.54
C ALA A 886 45.05 -2.36 -7.59
N LYS A 887 45.30 -1.85 -8.79
CA LYS A 887 45.99 -0.57 -9.07
C LYS A 887 45.14 0.64 -8.68
N GLY A 888 43.82 0.52 -8.66
CA GLY A 888 42.91 1.62 -8.32
C GLY A 888 41.44 1.30 -8.54
N THR A 889 40.63 2.34 -8.72
CA THR A 889 39.21 2.23 -9.03
C THR A 889 38.84 2.89 -10.35
N TYR A 890 37.79 2.42 -11.03
CA TYR A 890 37.22 3.09 -12.21
C TYR A 890 35.80 3.62 -12.00
N GLU A 891 35.44 4.70 -12.69
CA GLU A 891 34.08 5.25 -12.80
C GLU A 891 33.90 5.86 -14.21
N LYS A 892 32.86 5.47 -14.96
CA LYS A 892 32.62 5.91 -16.34
C LYS A 892 33.88 5.81 -17.24
N ASP A 893 34.55 4.66 -17.17
CA ASP A 893 35.79 4.36 -17.89
C ASP A 893 37.02 5.22 -17.52
N VAL A 894 36.92 6.03 -16.46
CA VAL A 894 38.07 6.78 -15.91
C VAL A 894 38.75 5.98 -14.82
N ASN A 895 40.04 5.66 -15.02
CA ASN A 895 40.88 4.96 -14.05
C ASN A 895 41.51 5.92 -13.04
N THR A 896 41.23 5.72 -11.75
CA THR A 896 41.82 6.47 -10.62
C THR A 896 42.72 5.55 -9.80
N PRO A 897 44.06 5.72 -9.84
CA PRO A 897 44.99 4.94 -9.04
C PRO A 897 44.78 5.10 -7.53
N TYR A 898 45.15 4.10 -6.74
CA TYR A 898 45.19 4.25 -5.28
C TYR A 898 46.31 5.21 -4.86
N ALA A 899 45.99 6.12 -3.93
CA ALA A 899 46.96 7.08 -3.42
C ALA A 899 48.10 6.40 -2.64
N LEU A 900 49.33 6.80 -2.95
CA LEU A 900 50.53 6.43 -2.20
C LEU A 900 50.69 7.35 -0.97
N GLY A 901 51.45 6.88 0.01
CA GLY A 901 51.91 7.67 1.15
C GLY A 901 52.96 8.70 0.73
N SER A 902 53.37 9.54 1.67
CA SER A 902 54.33 10.64 1.42
C SER A 902 55.78 10.34 1.80
N LYS A 903 56.04 9.21 2.48
CA LYS A 903 57.40 8.86 2.95
C LYS A 903 57.73 7.42 2.62
N GLU A 904 58.97 7.22 2.18
CA GLU A 904 59.58 5.90 2.04
C GLU A 904 59.80 5.25 3.42
N LYS A 905 59.67 3.94 3.50
CA LYS A 905 59.89 3.13 4.71
C LYS A 905 60.79 1.96 4.37
N THR A 906 61.68 1.61 5.30
CA THR A 906 62.53 0.41 5.23
C THR A 906 61.81 -0.80 5.83
N TYR A 907 61.92 -1.94 5.16
CA TYR A 907 61.35 -3.23 5.55
C TYR A 907 62.44 -4.29 5.60
N LYS A 908 62.46 -5.09 6.66
CA LYS A 908 63.38 -6.22 6.81
C LYS A 908 62.81 -7.47 6.14
N THR A 909 63.71 -8.23 5.53
CA THR A 909 63.44 -9.51 4.88
C THR A 909 64.56 -10.49 5.20
N GLU A 910 64.32 -11.78 4.97
CA GLU A 910 65.35 -12.82 5.13
C GLU A 910 66.62 -12.56 4.30
N LYS A 911 66.55 -11.74 3.24
CA LYS A 911 67.67 -11.42 2.35
C LYS A 911 68.26 -10.01 2.56
N GLY A 912 67.87 -9.30 3.61
CA GLY A 912 68.31 -7.92 3.89
C GLY A 912 67.15 -6.92 3.95
N GLU A 913 67.42 -5.66 3.60
CA GLU A 913 66.43 -4.57 3.73
C GLU A 913 65.95 -4.05 2.37
N ILE A 914 64.66 -3.69 2.29
CA ILE A 914 64.02 -3.12 1.10
C ILE A 914 63.34 -1.81 1.47
N LYS A 915 63.46 -0.76 0.65
CA LYS A 915 62.83 0.56 0.89
C LYS A 915 61.68 0.84 -0.07
N ALA A 916 60.56 1.37 0.45
CA ALA A 916 59.34 1.58 -0.33
C ALA A 916 58.38 2.65 0.20
N ILE A 917 57.58 3.23 -0.70
CA ILE A 917 56.45 4.11 -0.34
C ILE A 917 55.17 3.26 -0.21
N PRO A 918 54.55 3.12 0.98
CA PRO A 918 53.34 2.33 1.17
C PRO A 918 52.09 3.04 0.63
N PHE A 919 51.01 2.30 0.35
CA PHE A 919 49.71 2.90 0.03
C PHE A 919 49.12 3.66 1.23
N LYS A 920 48.41 4.77 0.97
CA LYS A 920 47.75 5.59 2.00
C LYS A 920 46.57 4.86 2.68
N LYS A 921 45.95 3.89 1.99
CA LYS A 921 44.83 3.07 2.47
C LYS A 921 45.00 1.62 2.01
N GLY A 922 44.37 0.69 2.73
CA GLY A 922 44.34 -0.73 2.34
C GLY A 922 43.77 -0.91 0.93
N GLN A 923 44.46 -1.70 0.11
CA GLN A 923 44.08 -2.00 -1.26
C GLN A 923 43.10 -3.17 -1.33
N THR A 924 42.37 -3.23 -2.45
CA THR A 924 41.56 -4.40 -2.79
C THR A 924 42.43 -5.47 -3.42
N ILE A 925 42.25 -6.72 -3.04
CA ILE A 925 42.96 -7.86 -3.61
C ILE A 925 42.10 -8.49 -4.70
N LEU A 926 42.74 -8.84 -5.81
CA LEU A 926 42.20 -9.48 -7.00
C LEU A 926 42.73 -10.91 -7.11
N ALA A 927 41.89 -11.82 -7.57
CA ALA A 927 42.32 -13.11 -8.13
C ALA A 927 42.03 -13.09 -9.64
N ILE A 928 43.09 -13.13 -10.44
CA ILE A 928 43.04 -13.06 -11.90
C ILE A 928 43.37 -14.45 -12.45
N PRO A 929 42.55 -15.02 -13.35
CA PRO A 929 42.83 -16.34 -13.90
C PRO A 929 44.05 -16.29 -14.83
N ALA A 930 44.88 -17.34 -14.78
CA ALA A 930 46.02 -17.51 -15.67
C ALA A 930 45.61 -17.86 -17.12
N GLN A 931 44.39 -18.39 -17.29
CA GLN A 931 43.80 -18.74 -18.59
C GLN A 931 42.59 -17.86 -18.89
N LYS A 932 42.42 -17.47 -20.15
CA LYS A 932 41.22 -16.75 -20.62
C LYS A 932 39.97 -17.64 -20.45
N GLY A 933 38.82 -17.01 -20.15
CA GLY A 933 37.53 -17.72 -20.03
C GLY A 933 37.18 -18.25 -18.63
N LEU A 934 38.10 -18.15 -17.67
CA LEU A 934 37.79 -18.33 -16.25
C LEU A 934 37.32 -17.01 -15.61
N PRO A 935 36.55 -17.05 -14.51
CA PRO A 935 36.11 -15.84 -13.84
C PRO A 935 37.25 -15.18 -13.05
N ALA A 936 37.20 -13.86 -12.91
CA ALA A 936 38.05 -13.10 -12.00
C ALA A 936 37.29 -12.74 -10.71
N PHE A 937 38.01 -12.56 -9.61
CA PHE A 937 37.41 -12.26 -8.30
C PHE A 937 38.08 -11.09 -7.60
N TYR A 938 37.33 -10.37 -6.76
CA TYR A 938 37.92 -9.45 -5.78
C TYR A 938 37.12 -9.43 -4.47
N VAL A 939 37.73 -8.94 -3.39
CA VAL A 939 37.07 -8.82 -2.07
C VAL A 939 37.06 -7.37 -1.58
N LYS A 940 35.88 -6.87 -1.21
CA LYS A 940 35.69 -5.53 -0.63
C LYS A 940 34.79 -5.61 0.60
N TRP A 941 35.30 -5.14 1.74
CA TRP A 941 34.58 -5.11 3.03
C TRP A 941 33.86 -6.42 3.38
N SER A 942 34.55 -7.56 3.24
CA SER A 942 34.06 -8.95 3.44
C SER A 942 33.15 -9.54 2.36
N ASN A 943 32.80 -8.79 1.31
CA ASN A 943 32.04 -9.32 0.18
C ASN A 943 32.98 -9.70 -0.96
N CYS A 944 32.70 -10.84 -1.59
CA CYS A 944 33.39 -11.27 -2.81
C CYS A 944 32.57 -10.89 -4.05
N TYR A 945 33.25 -10.44 -5.08
CA TYR A 945 32.67 -10.09 -6.37
C TYR A 945 33.36 -10.89 -7.46
N ARG A 946 32.57 -11.39 -8.41
CA ARG A 946 32.96 -12.24 -9.53
C ARG A 946 32.68 -11.54 -10.86
N LEU A 947 33.62 -11.65 -11.80
CA LEU A 947 33.46 -11.25 -13.19
C LEU A 947 33.52 -12.51 -14.06
N ASP A 948 32.42 -12.85 -14.73
CA ASP A 948 32.25 -14.14 -15.44
C ASP A 948 33.17 -14.32 -16.66
N LYS A 949 33.44 -13.24 -17.39
CA LYS A 949 34.27 -13.26 -18.60
C LYS A 949 35.42 -12.27 -18.45
N TYR A 950 36.56 -12.78 -18.00
CA TYR A 950 37.80 -12.03 -18.03
C TYR A 950 38.46 -12.19 -19.41
N ASN A 951 38.50 -11.12 -20.19
CA ASN A 951 38.94 -11.15 -21.60
C ASN A 951 40.47 -11.09 -21.78
N GLY A 952 41.22 -11.03 -20.68
CA GLY A 952 42.68 -10.83 -20.70
C GLY A 952 42.99 -9.37 -21.03
N GLY A 953 43.42 -8.62 -20.02
CA GLY A 953 43.74 -7.20 -20.11
C GLY A 953 44.15 -6.65 -18.75
N ASN A 954 44.81 -5.49 -18.74
CA ASN A 954 45.32 -4.81 -17.53
C ASN A 954 44.19 -4.23 -16.61
N ASP A 955 43.08 -4.94 -16.43
CA ASP A 955 41.97 -4.56 -15.52
C ASP A 955 42.36 -4.80 -14.05
N ALA A 956 43.46 -4.18 -13.63
CA ALA A 956 43.82 -4.07 -12.24
C ALA A 956 43.00 -2.97 -11.53
N PHE A 957 42.04 -2.35 -12.21
CA PHE A 957 41.11 -1.38 -11.63
C PHE A 957 39.76 -2.03 -11.34
N ILE A 958 39.16 -1.71 -10.20
CA ILE A 958 37.84 -2.22 -9.79
C ILE A 958 36.79 -1.10 -9.81
N PRO A 959 35.47 -1.38 -9.89
CA PRO A 959 34.48 -0.31 -9.89
C PRO A 959 34.49 0.47 -8.58
N LYS A 960 34.50 1.80 -8.68
CA LYS A 960 34.40 2.71 -7.52
C LYS A 960 33.10 2.45 -6.75
N ASN A 961 31.99 2.32 -7.48
CA ASN A 961 30.68 1.94 -6.94
C ASN A 961 30.23 0.58 -7.46
N THR A 962 30.34 -0.43 -6.60
CA THR A 962 30.05 -1.82 -6.92
C THR A 962 28.55 -2.13 -7.02
N TYR A 963 27.68 -1.34 -6.38
CA TYR A 963 26.23 -1.59 -6.40
C TYR A 963 25.59 -1.28 -7.76
N ASN A 964 26.23 -0.41 -8.54
CA ASN A 964 25.71 0.05 -9.84
C ASN A 964 26.41 -0.63 -11.03
N ASP A 965 27.44 -1.43 -10.80
CA ASP A 965 28.16 -2.13 -11.86
C ASP A 965 27.36 -3.38 -12.30
N LYS A 966 27.18 -3.54 -13.62
CA LYS A 966 26.48 -4.70 -14.20
C LYS A 966 27.40 -5.88 -14.51
N LYS A 967 28.72 -5.65 -14.57
CA LYS A 967 29.74 -6.64 -14.92
C LYS A 967 30.19 -7.47 -13.71
N TRP A 968 30.35 -6.83 -12.54
CA TRP A 968 30.76 -7.51 -11.31
C TRP A 968 29.56 -7.98 -10.48
N LEU A 969 29.48 -9.28 -10.23
CA LEU A 969 28.40 -9.93 -9.50
C LEU A 969 28.85 -10.28 -8.09
N GLN A 970 28.09 -9.88 -7.07
CA GLN A 970 28.38 -10.32 -5.71
C GLN A 970 28.10 -11.83 -5.60
N VAL A 971 29.09 -12.59 -5.15
CA VAL A 971 28.98 -14.03 -4.90
C VAL A 971 29.12 -14.32 -3.41
N LYS A 972 28.32 -15.26 -2.92
CA LYS A 972 28.37 -15.74 -1.54
C LYS A 972 28.68 -17.23 -1.57
N TYR A 973 29.76 -17.60 -0.90
CA TYR A 973 30.14 -18.99 -0.67
C TYR A 973 30.12 -19.28 0.82
N ILE A 974 29.60 -20.45 1.19
CA ILE A 974 29.61 -20.96 2.55
C ILE A 974 30.81 -21.89 2.70
N PHE A 975 31.70 -21.50 3.60
CA PHE A 975 32.86 -22.30 3.97
C PHE A 975 32.51 -23.13 5.20
N GLU A 976 32.65 -24.44 5.09
CA GLU A 976 32.62 -25.33 6.25
C GLU A 976 33.85 -25.03 7.13
N GLY A 977 33.60 -24.80 8.42
CA GLY A 977 34.69 -24.75 9.39
C GLY A 977 35.30 -26.13 9.50
N LYS A 978 36.63 -26.22 9.47
CA LYS A 978 37.30 -27.38 10.05
C LYS A 978 37.22 -27.29 11.56
#